data_AF-A0A9P6T3J9-F1
#
_entry.id   AF-A0A9P6T3J9-F1
#
_cell.length_a   1.000
_cell.length_b   1.000
_cell.length_c   1.000
_cell.angle_alpha   90.00
_cell.angle_beta   90.00
_cell.angle_gamma   90.00
#
_symmetry.space_group_name_H-M   'P 1'
#
loop_
_entity.id
_entity.type
_entity.pdbx_description
1 polymer ?
#
loop_
_entity_poly.entity_id
_entity_poly.type
_entity_poly.pdbx_seq_one_letter_code
_entity_poly.pdbx_strand_id
1 'polypeptide(L)'
;MSLQVNFTTHGHDLKAAYEAILRPSDPKNGDNWVVFGYDKGSNDLKVLNQGNGGLEELQEEFVDGKIQYAFARVVDPYSKLNKFVLVAWCGDGVPESKKGLFNSHLSDVARFLSGFHLQINARCEADVTPALIMRKLDEGSGSKYSTHKENYQAERIQPLQSAYKRTEIPDIAALQRNPTKPEPAPKYNIGTKPQGFPASSTSTPSKVWPPPASSSSSSSAPSPPSNAAPERSWKSSVGSSYSAASSATSFNKVQPPSSLTSYAQSAPEPVVNKAHQIRLEREAREKEERERIKREIAASEARNRQPEPTSTAQRLAEERRLQEEKERERERERAQEQEPVRNVGVNRFREERLAREKEERERAAAEDSARSAREAFKEREQSNLREQASTREDEQRRQIEQQKREREAKEQEERRAREQEESHRRQQEEDARRRQEEEESRRRQQENEAREEENRLRQQQQEEEEHQHQYEEEQRQRQHEEERQRQREEEERQRQYEEEQEERRRQEEAAEQERHLQAQASAAAAEPVAAASHPAHSNTVSAVVLYSYEKAEENEMSLFEGEVIRNVTELDVGWWSGESEDGTRSGLFPANYVEVIESSQEHAAAHGEEPAAVAAEQDLHYQEHEEAHDHYAAEQHHEAAPEAHGSGHSALALYDYQAGEPNEISFAEGETITSIDFVTDDWWSGTNSAGAKGLFPANYVELHA
;
A
#
# COMPACT_ATOMS: atom_id res chain seq x y z
N MET A 1 -4.63 -9.63 27.78
CA MET A 1 -5.30 -8.98 26.64
C MET A 1 -4.80 -9.63 25.37
N SER A 2 -5.65 -9.83 24.35
CA SER A 2 -5.14 -10.19 23.01
C SER A 2 -4.42 -8.99 22.41
N LEU A 3 -3.40 -9.26 21.56
CA LEU A 3 -2.72 -8.22 20.79
C LEU A 3 -3.40 -7.95 19.44
N GLN A 4 -4.37 -8.77 19.03
CA GLN A 4 -5.13 -8.63 17.77
C GLN A 4 -6.39 -7.77 17.97
N VAL A 5 -6.99 -7.34 16.86
CA VAL A 5 -8.34 -6.74 16.83
C VAL A 5 -9.38 -7.83 17.08
N ASN A 6 -10.41 -7.52 17.88
CA ASN A 6 -11.58 -8.38 17.98
C ASN A 6 -12.76 -7.79 17.20
N PHE A 7 -13.20 -8.51 16.17
CA PHE A 7 -14.38 -8.18 15.37
C PHE A 7 -15.66 -8.86 15.87
N THR A 8 -15.59 -9.80 16.83
CA THR A 8 -16.75 -10.63 17.20
C THR A 8 -17.77 -9.88 18.06
N THR A 9 -17.31 -9.11 19.05
CA THR A 9 -18.15 -8.42 20.05
C THR A 9 -19.19 -7.48 19.46
N HIS A 10 -18.88 -6.82 18.34
CA HIS A 10 -19.79 -5.95 17.59
C HIS A 10 -19.94 -6.39 16.12
N GLY A 11 -19.65 -7.66 15.81
CA GLY A 11 -19.46 -8.13 14.43
C GLY A 11 -20.69 -8.02 13.53
N HIS A 12 -21.90 -8.04 14.11
CA HIS A 12 -23.13 -7.75 13.40
C HIS A 12 -23.18 -6.28 12.93
N ASP A 13 -22.96 -5.35 13.85
CA ASP A 13 -23.11 -3.91 13.61
C ASP A 13 -21.98 -3.37 12.72
N LEU A 14 -20.75 -3.89 12.91
CA LEU A 14 -19.60 -3.66 12.04
C LEU A 14 -19.91 -4.04 10.58
N LYS A 15 -20.47 -5.24 10.36
CA LYS A 15 -20.85 -5.72 9.01
C LYS A 15 -22.02 -4.92 8.44
N ALA A 16 -23.05 -4.66 9.23
CA ALA A 16 -24.23 -3.92 8.79
C ALA A 16 -23.87 -2.50 8.30
N ALA A 17 -23.01 -1.78 9.03
CA ALA A 17 -22.56 -0.46 8.63
C ALA A 17 -21.64 -0.49 7.40
N TYR A 18 -20.70 -1.44 7.33
CA TYR A 18 -19.83 -1.64 6.15
C TYR A 18 -20.64 -1.99 4.89
N GLU A 19 -21.60 -2.91 4.98
CA GLU A 19 -22.47 -3.27 3.87
C GLU A 19 -23.39 -2.13 3.43
N ALA A 20 -23.82 -1.25 4.34
CA ALA A 20 -24.60 -0.06 3.99
C ALA A 20 -23.81 0.93 3.12
N ILE A 21 -22.49 1.06 3.34
CA ILE A 21 -21.62 1.89 2.49
C ILE A 21 -21.38 1.23 1.13
N LEU A 22 -21.17 -0.09 1.08
CA LEU A 22 -21.02 -0.84 -0.18
C LEU A 22 -22.29 -0.85 -1.04
N ARG A 23 -23.45 -1.05 -0.40
CA ARG A 23 -24.76 -1.28 -1.04
C ARG A 23 -25.83 -0.34 -0.46
N PRO A 24 -25.70 0.98 -0.69
CA PRO A 24 -26.62 1.98 -0.13
C PRO A 24 -28.04 1.79 -0.66
N SER A 25 -29.02 1.78 0.24
CA SER A 25 -30.45 1.59 -0.13
C SER A 25 -31.02 2.76 -0.93
N ASP A 26 -30.44 3.96 -0.79
CA ASP A 26 -30.64 5.11 -1.68
C ASP A 26 -29.24 5.56 -2.18
N PRO A 27 -28.94 5.47 -3.49
CA PRO A 27 -27.63 5.85 -4.02
C PRO A 27 -27.21 7.31 -3.76
N LYS A 28 -28.19 8.22 -3.58
CA LYS A 28 -27.98 9.67 -3.41
C LYS A 28 -28.05 10.13 -1.96
N ASN A 29 -28.88 9.49 -1.12
CA ASN A 29 -29.19 9.97 0.23
C ASN A 29 -28.86 8.93 1.34
N GLY A 30 -28.49 7.70 0.98
CA GLY A 30 -27.94 6.72 1.92
C GLY A 30 -26.49 7.05 2.29
N ASP A 31 -26.06 6.53 3.43
CA ASP A 31 -24.76 6.78 4.03
C ASP A 31 -23.60 6.60 3.04
N ASN A 32 -22.59 7.46 3.17
CA ASN A 32 -21.40 7.46 2.32
C ASN A 32 -20.08 7.37 3.11
N TRP A 33 -20.10 7.48 4.43
CA TRP A 33 -18.95 7.13 5.27
C TRP A 33 -19.38 6.47 6.59
N VAL A 34 -18.49 5.62 7.12
CA VAL A 34 -18.56 5.08 8.48
C VAL A 34 -17.18 5.18 9.14
N VAL A 35 -17.15 5.56 10.43
CA VAL A 35 -15.96 5.61 11.27
C VAL A 35 -16.04 4.52 12.33
N PHE A 36 -15.04 3.65 12.36
CA PHE A 36 -14.81 2.62 13.35
C PHE A 36 -13.73 3.03 14.36
N GLY A 37 -13.77 2.42 15.54
CA GLY A 37 -12.72 2.56 16.56
C GLY A 37 -12.96 1.63 17.74
N TYR A 38 -12.11 1.71 18.76
CA TYR A 38 -12.11 0.75 19.86
C TYR A 38 -13.06 1.11 21.00
N ASP A 39 -13.54 0.09 21.74
CA ASP A 39 -14.16 0.33 23.03
C ASP A 39 -13.14 0.67 24.15
N LYS A 40 -13.63 1.18 25.29
CA LYS A 40 -12.81 1.79 26.34
C LYS A 40 -11.96 0.78 27.12
N GLY A 41 -10.79 0.45 26.57
CA GLY A 41 -9.74 -0.32 27.24
C GLY A 41 -9.56 -1.75 26.71
N SER A 42 -10.28 -2.13 25.66
CA SER A 42 -10.09 -3.38 24.93
C SER A 42 -9.66 -3.13 23.48
N ASN A 43 -9.45 -4.21 22.73
CA ASN A 43 -9.20 -4.18 21.28
C ASN A 43 -10.46 -4.60 20.49
N ASP A 44 -11.64 -4.53 21.10
CA ASP A 44 -12.92 -4.74 20.41
C ASP A 44 -13.19 -3.53 19.51
N LEU A 45 -13.29 -3.78 18.20
CA LEU A 45 -13.66 -2.76 17.23
C LEU A 45 -15.18 -2.58 17.24
N LYS A 46 -15.65 -1.34 17.10
CA LYS A 46 -17.06 -0.99 16.95
C LYS A 46 -17.24 0.18 16.00
N VAL A 47 -18.47 0.34 15.50
CA VAL A 47 -18.91 1.60 14.87
C VAL A 47 -18.84 2.71 15.93
N LEU A 48 -18.29 3.87 15.55
CA LEU A 48 -18.39 5.10 16.34
C LEU A 48 -19.51 5.96 15.76
N ASN A 49 -19.30 6.47 14.55
CA ASN A 49 -20.20 7.40 13.85
C ASN A 49 -20.36 6.95 12.37
N GLN A 50 -21.43 7.39 11.72
CA GLN A 50 -21.70 7.19 10.28
C GLN A 50 -22.50 8.37 9.75
N GLY A 51 -22.36 8.68 8.46
CA GLY A 51 -23.02 9.85 7.87
C GLY A 51 -23.12 9.83 6.35
N ASN A 52 -23.73 10.89 5.81
CA ASN A 52 -23.97 11.07 4.38
C ASN A 52 -23.48 12.44 3.85
N GLY A 53 -22.84 13.26 4.68
CA GLY A 53 -22.25 14.55 4.34
C GLY A 53 -20.92 14.48 3.57
N GLY A 54 -20.43 13.29 3.21
CA GLY A 54 -19.26 13.13 2.36
C GLY A 54 -17.93 13.20 3.10
N LEU A 55 -16.87 13.59 2.40
CA LEU A 55 -15.52 13.66 2.97
C LEU A 55 -15.37 14.88 3.89
N GLU A 56 -16.15 15.92 3.62
CA GLU A 56 -16.23 17.19 4.35
C GLU A 56 -16.75 17.00 5.78
N GLU A 57 -17.73 16.11 5.97
CA GLU A 57 -18.23 15.70 7.30
C GLU A 57 -17.25 14.71 7.95
N LEU A 58 -16.71 13.75 7.17
CA LEU A 58 -15.82 12.71 7.67
C LEU A 58 -14.52 13.25 8.31
N GLN A 59 -13.94 14.33 7.78
CA GLN A 59 -12.71 14.91 8.35
C GLN A 59 -12.90 15.43 9.79
N GLU A 60 -14.10 15.89 10.16
CA GLU A 60 -14.40 16.46 11.49
C GLU A 60 -14.61 15.38 12.58
N GLU A 61 -14.72 14.11 12.17
CA GLU A 61 -15.04 12.96 13.03
C GLU A 61 -13.80 12.20 13.55
N PHE A 62 -12.60 12.61 13.13
CA PHE A 62 -11.34 12.07 13.61
C PHE A 62 -10.89 12.73 14.92
N VAL A 63 -10.29 11.95 15.82
CA VAL A 63 -9.86 12.42 17.15
C VAL A 63 -8.40 12.04 17.41
N ASP A 64 -7.55 13.04 17.66
CA ASP A 64 -6.11 12.85 17.88
C ASP A 64 -5.78 11.82 18.97
N GLY A 65 -6.59 11.73 20.03
CA GLY A 65 -6.40 10.80 21.13
C GLY A 65 -6.77 9.34 20.83
N LYS A 66 -7.09 8.97 19.59
CA LYS A 66 -7.61 7.64 19.22
C LYS A 66 -6.98 7.09 17.93
N ILE A 67 -6.93 5.76 17.86
CA ILE A 67 -6.84 5.05 16.58
C ILE A 67 -8.28 4.86 16.08
N GLN A 68 -8.51 5.21 14.83
CA GLN A 68 -9.80 5.11 14.13
C GLN A 68 -9.58 4.56 12.71
N TYR A 69 -10.60 3.96 12.12
CA TYR A 69 -10.58 3.54 10.72
C TYR A 69 -11.87 4.00 10.07
N ALA A 70 -11.80 4.73 8.96
CA ALA A 70 -13.00 5.12 8.22
C ALA A 70 -13.07 4.38 6.88
N PHE A 71 -14.29 4.03 6.47
CA PHE A 71 -14.58 3.47 5.16
C PHE A 71 -15.58 4.37 4.45
N ALA A 72 -15.20 4.93 3.31
CA ALA A 72 -15.98 5.93 2.59
C ALA A 72 -16.24 5.55 1.13
N ARG A 73 -17.49 5.72 0.68
CA ARG A 73 -17.92 5.64 -0.73
C ARG A 73 -17.81 7.02 -1.35
N VAL A 74 -16.92 7.15 -2.32
CA VAL A 74 -16.60 8.40 -3.02
C VAL A 74 -16.94 8.23 -4.51
N VAL A 75 -17.65 9.19 -5.10
CA VAL A 75 -17.92 9.17 -6.55
C VAL A 75 -16.76 9.86 -7.28
N ASP A 76 -16.07 9.11 -8.12
CA ASP A 76 -14.97 9.64 -8.94
C ASP A 76 -15.50 10.70 -9.94
N PRO A 77 -14.94 11.93 -9.96
CA PRO A 77 -15.38 12.99 -10.86
C PRO A 77 -15.18 12.66 -12.33
N TYR A 78 -14.29 11.73 -12.71
CA TYR A 78 -14.05 11.32 -14.09
C TYR A 78 -14.91 10.11 -14.46
N SER A 79 -14.66 8.94 -13.87
CA SER A 79 -15.35 7.70 -14.24
C SER A 79 -16.83 7.65 -13.82
N LYS A 80 -17.26 8.52 -12.89
CA LYS A 80 -18.58 8.52 -12.22
C LYS A 80 -18.92 7.23 -11.46
N LEU A 81 -17.94 6.35 -11.27
CA LEU A 81 -18.09 5.13 -10.49
C LEU A 81 -17.98 5.41 -8.99
N ASN A 82 -18.66 4.60 -8.18
CA ASN A 82 -18.39 4.52 -6.74
C ASN A 82 -17.02 3.86 -6.55
N LYS A 83 -16.06 4.57 -5.96
CA LYS A 83 -14.81 4.01 -5.46
C LYS A 83 -14.82 4.06 -3.94
N PHE A 84 -14.13 3.14 -3.29
CA PHE A 84 -14.11 3.03 -1.84
C PHE A 84 -12.74 3.42 -1.27
N VAL A 85 -12.72 4.20 -0.20
CA VAL A 85 -11.49 4.69 0.46
C VAL A 85 -11.45 4.17 1.89
N LEU A 86 -10.34 3.52 2.27
CA LEU A 86 -10.01 3.14 3.64
C LEU A 86 -9.04 4.19 4.23
N VAL A 87 -9.50 4.97 5.20
CA VAL A 87 -8.66 5.92 5.94
C VAL A 87 -8.28 5.30 7.28
N ALA A 88 -7.00 5.00 7.46
CA ALA A 88 -6.43 4.44 8.67
C ALA A 88 -5.82 5.57 9.53
N TRP A 89 -6.54 6.01 10.55
CA TRP A 89 -6.17 7.15 11.39
C TRP A 89 -5.42 6.71 12.64
N CYS A 90 -4.19 7.21 12.80
CA CYS A 90 -3.37 7.07 14.00
C CYS A 90 -3.04 8.47 14.54
N GLY A 91 -4.02 9.10 15.18
CA GLY A 91 -3.92 10.47 15.69
C GLY A 91 -2.74 10.68 16.64
N ASP A 92 -2.19 11.89 16.66
CA ASP A 92 -0.92 12.10 17.37
C ASP A 92 -1.04 12.03 18.90
N GLY A 93 -2.21 12.32 19.46
CA GLY A 93 -2.51 12.13 20.88
C GLY A 93 -2.62 10.68 21.36
N VAL A 94 -2.48 9.68 20.48
CA VAL A 94 -2.48 8.25 20.86
C VAL A 94 -1.20 7.90 21.65
N PRO A 95 -1.30 7.24 22.82
CA PRO A 95 -0.13 6.74 23.54
C PRO A 95 0.74 5.79 22.70
N GLU A 96 2.06 5.94 22.78
CA GLU A 96 3.03 5.18 21.95
C GLU A 96 2.86 3.65 22.05
N SER A 97 2.55 3.15 23.24
CA SER A 97 2.25 1.73 23.49
C SER A 97 1.02 1.20 22.74
N LYS A 98 0.15 2.10 22.25
CA LYS A 98 -0.93 1.78 21.32
C LYS A 98 -0.57 2.09 19.86
N LYS A 99 0.23 3.15 19.58
CA LYS A 99 0.76 3.41 18.22
C LYS A 99 1.49 2.18 17.66
N GLY A 100 2.21 1.42 18.51
CA GLY A 100 2.86 0.15 18.12
C GLY A 100 1.92 -0.97 17.64
N LEU A 101 0.64 -0.99 18.03
CA LEU A 101 -0.33 -1.98 17.55
C LEU A 101 -0.93 -1.63 16.18
N PHE A 102 -0.83 -0.36 15.76
CA PHE A 102 -1.58 0.20 14.63
C PHE A 102 -1.43 -0.58 13.32
N ASN A 103 -0.20 -0.93 12.90
CA ASN A 103 0.02 -1.60 11.62
C ASN A 103 -0.47 -3.05 11.60
N SER A 104 -0.40 -3.75 12.74
CA SER A 104 -0.98 -5.09 12.89
C SER A 104 -2.50 -5.02 12.82
N HIS A 105 -3.11 -4.11 13.56
CA HIS A 105 -4.55 -3.89 13.57
C HIS A 105 -5.09 -3.41 12.23
N LEU A 106 -4.36 -2.54 11.53
CA LEU A 106 -4.66 -2.10 10.17
C LEU A 106 -4.65 -3.28 9.19
N SER A 107 -3.69 -4.20 9.30
CA SER A 107 -3.64 -5.40 8.45
C SER A 107 -4.86 -6.31 8.65
N ASP A 108 -5.38 -6.39 9.87
CA ASP A 108 -6.61 -7.14 10.18
C ASP A 108 -7.86 -6.39 9.69
N VAL A 109 -7.92 -5.07 9.92
CA VAL A 109 -9.06 -4.21 9.53
C VAL A 109 -9.18 -4.08 8.01
N ALA A 110 -8.07 -4.00 7.27
CA ALA A 110 -8.07 -3.97 5.80
C ALA A 110 -8.59 -5.28 5.18
N ARG A 111 -8.38 -6.42 5.85
CA ARG A 111 -8.98 -7.71 5.44
C ARG A 111 -10.47 -7.79 5.74
N PHE A 112 -10.92 -7.18 6.85
CA PHE A 112 -12.34 -7.10 7.21
C PHE A 112 -13.11 -6.11 6.31
N LEU A 113 -12.54 -4.93 6.05
CA LEU A 113 -13.08 -3.87 5.21
C LEU A 113 -12.53 -3.95 3.77
N SER A 114 -12.65 -5.13 3.14
CA SER A 114 -12.12 -5.38 1.79
C SER A 114 -12.74 -4.49 0.69
N GLY A 115 -12.16 -4.50 -0.51
CA GLY A 115 -12.73 -3.79 -1.67
C GLY A 115 -12.53 -2.27 -1.71
N PHE A 116 -11.71 -1.70 -0.80
CA PHE A 116 -11.20 -0.35 -1.00
C PHE A 116 -10.33 -0.28 -2.26
N HIS A 117 -10.42 0.85 -2.95
CA HIS A 117 -9.64 1.20 -4.13
C HIS A 117 -8.41 2.06 -3.75
N LEU A 118 -8.46 2.69 -2.57
CA LEU A 118 -7.41 3.54 -2.04
C LEU A 118 -7.32 3.34 -0.52
N GLN A 119 -6.10 3.15 -0.01
CA GLN A 119 -5.81 3.21 1.42
C GLN A 119 -5.01 4.47 1.74
N ILE A 120 -5.39 5.19 2.80
CA ILE A 120 -4.67 6.37 3.29
C ILE A 120 -4.33 6.15 4.76
N ASN A 121 -3.04 6.07 5.08
CA ASN A 121 -2.57 6.12 6.46
C ASN A 121 -2.42 7.59 6.87
N ALA A 122 -3.19 8.03 7.86
CA ALA A 122 -3.30 9.41 8.31
C ALA A 122 -2.89 9.57 9.78
N ARG A 123 -2.33 10.74 10.14
CA ARG A 123 -1.94 11.08 11.52
C ARG A 123 -2.44 12.44 12.00
N CYS A 124 -2.78 13.34 11.07
CA CYS A 124 -3.31 14.67 11.36
C CYS A 124 -4.42 15.06 10.37
N GLU A 125 -5.21 16.08 10.71
CA GLU A 125 -6.35 16.55 9.90
C GLU A 125 -5.98 16.84 8.43
N ALA A 126 -4.78 17.36 8.18
CA ALA A 126 -4.27 17.62 6.84
C ALA A 126 -4.23 16.36 5.93
N ASP A 127 -3.97 15.18 6.51
CA ASP A 127 -3.90 13.90 5.80
C ASP A 127 -5.28 13.40 5.30
N VAL A 128 -6.37 13.87 5.92
CA VAL A 128 -7.75 13.44 5.65
C VAL A 128 -8.60 14.50 4.94
N THR A 129 -7.99 15.64 4.58
CA THR A 129 -8.69 16.71 3.84
C THR A 129 -9.32 16.19 2.53
N PRO A 130 -10.58 16.55 2.20
CA PRO A 130 -11.26 16.10 0.99
C PRO A 130 -10.43 16.29 -0.28
N ALA A 131 -9.76 17.43 -0.42
CA ALA A 131 -8.90 17.72 -1.57
C ALA A 131 -7.72 16.73 -1.72
N LEU A 132 -7.11 16.29 -0.61
CA LEU A 132 -6.02 15.31 -0.66
C LEU A 132 -6.52 13.89 -0.93
N ILE A 133 -7.65 13.51 -0.33
CA ILE A 133 -8.30 12.21 -0.59
C ILE A 133 -8.71 12.12 -2.06
N MET A 134 -9.41 13.12 -2.59
CA MET A 134 -9.82 13.18 -3.99
C MET A 134 -8.62 13.18 -4.93
N ARG A 135 -7.55 13.93 -4.63
CA ARG A 135 -6.32 13.93 -5.45
C ARG A 135 -5.67 12.54 -5.50
N LYS A 136 -5.51 11.85 -4.36
CA LYS A 136 -4.94 10.50 -4.31
C LYS A 136 -5.84 9.47 -5.02
N LEU A 137 -7.16 9.62 -4.90
CA LEU A 137 -8.13 8.74 -5.57
C LEU A 137 -8.12 8.92 -7.09
N ASP A 138 -7.91 10.15 -7.54
CA ASP A 138 -7.74 10.55 -8.94
C ASP A 138 -6.38 10.09 -9.51
N GLU A 139 -5.29 10.24 -8.76
CA GLU A 139 -3.96 9.69 -9.09
C GLU A 139 -3.99 8.16 -9.22
N GLY A 140 -4.63 7.45 -8.27
CA GLY A 140 -4.88 6.01 -8.36
C GLY A 140 -6.07 5.60 -9.23
N SER A 141 -6.66 6.52 -10.02
CA SER A 141 -7.94 6.24 -10.69
C SER A 141 -7.81 5.36 -11.92
N GLY A 142 -6.65 5.34 -12.58
CA GLY A 142 -6.47 4.85 -13.95
C GLY A 142 -7.10 5.76 -15.02
N SER A 143 -8.17 6.48 -14.68
CA SER A 143 -8.90 7.42 -15.56
C SER A 143 -8.06 8.60 -16.11
N LYS A 144 -6.79 8.73 -15.70
CA LYS A 144 -5.83 9.71 -16.24
C LYS A 144 -5.20 9.28 -17.55
N TYR A 145 -5.37 8.02 -17.97
CA TYR A 145 -5.11 7.58 -19.34
C TYR A 145 -6.16 8.13 -20.32
N SER A 146 -6.27 9.46 -20.39
CA SER A 146 -6.56 10.06 -21.69
C SER A 146 -5.40 9.69 -22.58
N THR A 147 -5.67 8.96 -23.67
CA THR A 147 -4.75 8.90 -24.79
C THR A 147 -4.31 10.33 -25.13
N HIS A 148 -3.01 10.54 -25.31
CA HIS A 148 -2.49 11.86 -25.65
C HIS A 148 -2.99 12.22 -27.05
N LYS A 149 -4.13 12.93 -27.10
CA LYS A 149 -4.44 13.88 -28.17
C LYS A 149 -3.56 15.12 -28.03
N GLU A 150 -2.26 14.89 -27.85
CA GLU A 150 -1.28 15.81 -28.41
C GLU A 150 -1.55 15.84 -29.90
N ASN A 151 -2.03 16.98 -30.35
CA ASN A 151 -2.16 17.26 -31.75
C ASN A 151 -0.73 17.44 -32.26
N TYR A 152 -0.07 16.32 -32.58
CA TYR A 152 1.37 16.22 -32.86
C TYR A 152 1.68 16.96 -34.17
N GLN A 153 1.71 18.27 -34.06
CA GLN A 153 1.94 19.21 -35.14
C GLN A 153 3.43 19.18 -35.43
N ALA A 154 3.85 18.11 -36.12
CA ALA A 154 5.24 17.78 -36.37
C ALA A 154 5.97 18.99 -36.95
N GLU A 155 6.76 19.66 -36.11
CA GLU A 155 7.68 20.70 -36.55
C GLU A 155 8.71 20.04 -37.43
N ARG A 156 8.46 20.12 -38.74
CA ARG A 156 9.29 19.57 -39.80
C ARG A 156 10.72 20.06 -39.61
N ILE A 157 11.57 19.20 -39.02
CA ILE A 157 12.97 19.48 -38.72
C ILE A 157 13.60 20.04 -39.99
N GLN A 158 13.89 21.34 -39.99
CA GLN A 158 14.49 21.97 -41.16
C GLN A 158 15.94 21.50 -41.22
N PRO A 159 16.42 21.00 -42.38
CA PRO A 159 17.77 20.47 -42.48
C PRO A 159 18.77 21.58 -42.16
N LEU A 160 19.55 21.37 -41.08
CA LEU A 160 20.56 22.29 -40.61
C LEU A 160 21.54 22.61 -41.75
N GLN A 161 21.46 23.84 -42.26
CA GLN A 161 22.37 24.35 -43.28
C GLN A 161 23.81 24.29 -42.74
N SER A 162 24.72 23.66 -43.48
CA SER A 162 26.11 23.57 -43.05
C SER A 162 26.74 24.96 -42.96
N ALA A 163 27.40 25.26 -41.84
CA ALA A 163 28.00 26.58 -41.57
C ALA A 163 29.27 26.88 -42.40
N TYR A 164 29.44 26.20 -43.54
CA TYR A 164 30.63 26.32 -44.38
C TYR A 164 30.58 27.57 -45.25
N LYS A 165 31.23 28.65 -44.78
CA LYS A 165 31.61 29.76 -45.66
C LYS A 165 32.88 29.38 -46.42
N ARG A 166 32.73 29.13 -47.72
CA ARG A 166 33.87 28.96 -48.64
C ARG A 166 34.76 30.20 -48.57
N THR A 167 36.02 30.03 -48.18
CA THR A 167 37.03 31.09 -48.25
C THR A 167 37.38 31.37 -49.70
N GLU A 168 37.39 32.65 -50.09
CA GLU A 168 37.90 33.05 -51.39
C GLU A 168 39.43 33.16 -51.36
N ILE A 169 40.06 32.79 -52.48
CA ILE A 169 41.52 32.79 -52.62
C ILE A 169 41.96 34.27 -52.73
N PRO A 170 42.83 34.77 -51.83
CA PRO A 170 43.25 36.17 -51.87
C PRO A 170 44.08 36.47 -53.12
N ASP A 171 43.75 37.56 -53.82
CA ASP A 171 44.51 37.99 -54.99
C ASP A 171 45.91 38.51 -54.57
N ILE A 172 46.88 37.62 -54.73
CA ILE A 172 48.30 37.87 -54.47
C ILE A 172 48.90 39.01 -55.32
N ALA A 173 48.27 39.42 -56.44
CA ALA A 173 48.70 40.60 -57.19
C ALA A 173 48.37 41.92 -56.48
N ALA A 174 47.31 41.96 -55.66
CA ALA A 174 46.93 43.15 -54.89
C ALA A 174 47.87 43.40 -53.70
N LEU A 175 48.35 42.33 -53.06
CA LEU A 175 49.19 42.39 -51.85
C LEU A 175 50.63 42.90 -52.10
N GLN A 176 51.16 42.77 -53.32
CA GLN A 176 52.54 43.18 -53.63
C GLN A 176 52.74 44.68 -53.86
N ARG A 177 51.67 45.50 -53.87
CA ARG A 177 51.75 46.90 -54.35
C ARG A 177 52.04 47.96 -53.29
N ASN A 178 51.92 47.66 -51.99
CA ASN A 178 52.18 48.62 -50.89
C ASN A 178 52.81 47.92 -49.66
N PRO A 179 54.14 47.97 -49.46
CA PRO A 179 54.80 47.43 -48.28
C PRO A 179 54.78 48.45 -47.11
N THR A 180 53.72 48.47 -46.30
CA THR A 180 53.66 49.29 -45.09
C THR A 180 54.13 48.52 -43.85
N LYS A 181 55.16 49.08 -43.21
CA LYS A 181 55.85 48.62 -41.99
C LYS A 181 54.89 48.23 -40.84
N PRO A 182 55.15 47.12 -40.10
CA PRO A 182 54.37 46.77 -38.92
C PRO A 182 54.63 47.73 -37.74
N GLU A 183 53.56 48.06 -37.01
CA GLU A 183 53.56 48.90 -35.80
C GLU A 183 53.24 48.01 -34.57
N PRO A 184 53.87 48.22 -33.39
CA PRO A 184 53.82 47.23 -32.30
C PRO A 184 52.48 47.18 -31.55
N ALA A 185 52.19 46.01 -30.97
CA ALA A 185 50.95 45.75 -30.24
C ALA A 185 50.76 46.66 -29.00
N PRO A 186 49.56 47.21 -28.77
CA PRO A 186 49.27 48.04 -27.60
C PRO A 186 49.16 47.19 -26.32
N LYS A 187 49.76 47.70 -25.22
CA LYS A 187 49.73 47.06 -23.90
C LYS A 187 48.52 47.52 -23.10
N TYR A 188 47.87 46.60 -22.39
CA TYR A 188 46.85 46.94 -21.39
C TYR A 188 47.49 47.33 -20.05
N ASN A 189 47.00 48.41 -19.40
CA ASN A 189 46.97 48.51 -17.94
C ASN A 189 46.09 49.67 -17.41
N ILE A 190 45.07 49.30 -16.62
CA ILE A 190 44.58 49.91 -15.36
C ILE A 190 44.38 51.45 -15.28
N GLY A 191 43.14 51.90 -14.98
CA GLY A 191 42.81 53.33 -14.82
C GLY A 191 41.50 53.74 -14.13
N THR A 192 41.24 53.26 -12.91
CA THR A 192 40.40 53.92 -11.85
C THR A 192 38.87 54.17 -12.04
N LYS A 193 38.08 53.52 -11.16
CA LYS A 193 36.70 53.79 -10.64
C LYS A 193 35.81 54.93 -11.21
N PRO A 194 34.49 54.63 -11.32
CA PRO A 194 33.43 55.48 -10.76
C PRO A 194 32.54 54.74 -9.73
N GLN A 195 31.61 55.47 -9.07
CA GLN A 195 30.60 54.91 -8.13
C GLN A 195 29.33 54.42 -8.84
N GLY A 196 28.70 53.38 -8.26
CA GLY A 196 27.59 52.65 -8.88
C GLY A 196 26.19 53.26 -8.76
N PHE A 197 25.25 52.52 -9.37
CA PHE A 197 23.82 52.44 -9.05
C PHE A 197 23.39 50.95 -9.21
N PRO A 198 22.27 50.51 -8.62
CA PRO A 198 22.01 49.08 -8.38
C PRO A 198 21.43 48.35 -9.60
N ALA A 199 21.61 47.02 -9.60
CA ALA A 199 20.98 46.10 -10.54
C ALA A 199 20.29 44.95 -9.79
N SER A 200 19.17 44.48 -10.34
CA SER A 200 18.45 43.27 -9.93
C SER A 200 18.72 42.14 -10.92
N SER A 201 19.01 40.93 -10.45
CA SER A 201 19.08 39.73 -11.30
C SER A 201 18.71 38.46 -10.53
N THR A 202 18.24 37.45 -11.27
CA THR A 202 17.61 36.23 -10.73
C THR A 202 18.53 35.01 -10.93
N SER A 203 18.16 33.88 -10.30
CA SER A 203 18.42 32.47 -10.65
C SER A 203 19.81 31.81 -10.45
N THR A 204 19.79 30.75 -9.60
CA THR A 204 20.48 29.43 -9.74
C THR A 204 22.02 29.34 -9.61
N PRO A 205 22.65 28.13 -9.44
CA PRO A 205 22.11 26.77 -9.14
C PRO A 205 22.83 25.96 -8.00
N SER A 206 22.19 24.84 -7.59
CA SER A 206 22.74 23.49 -7.26
C SER A 206 23.85 23.14 -6.23
N LYS A 207 23.59 21.99 -5.54
CA LYS A 207 24.47 20.87 -5.08
C LYS A 207 25.27 20.88 -3.74
N VAL A 208 24.95 19.85 -2.93
CA VAL A 208 25.86 18.89 -2.21
C VAL A 208 26.44 19.26 -0.82
N TRP A 209 26.77 18.20 -0.05
CA TRP A 209 27.13 18.10 1.38
C TRP A 209 28.46 17.31 1.49
N PRO A 210 29.39 17.62 2.42
CA PRO A 210 29.59 16.80 3.65
C PRO A 210 30.17 17.67 4.82
N PRO A 211 31.12 17.21 5.69
CA PRO A 211 31.08 16.14 6.72
C PRO A 211 31.19 16.70 8.18
N PRO A 212 31.15 15.86 9.25
CA PRO A 212 31.29 16.28 10.66
C PRO A 212 32.73 16.17 11.23
N ALA A 213 32.97 16.75 12.42
CA ALA A 213 34.22 16.62 13.18
C ALA A 213 33.97 16.53 14.71
N SER A 214 34.95 15.99 15.46
CA SER A 214 34.85 15.62 16.88
C SER A 214 35.99 16.19 17.75
N SER A 215 35.75 16.39 19.06
CA SER A 215 36.81 16.65 20.05
C SER A 215 36.38 16.27 21.48
N SER A 216 37.29 15.74 22.32
CA SER A 216 36.98 15.20 23.65
C SER A 216 38.07 15.51 24.70
N SER A 217 37.68 15.91 25.93
CA SER A 217 38.60 15.92 27.10
C SER A 217 37.92 16.08 28.48
N SER A 218 37.65 14.94 29.14
CA SER A 218 37.96 14.62 30.55
C SER A 218 37.85 15.65 31.72
N SER A 219 36.99 15.34 32.69
CA SER A 219 37.32 14.98 34.11
C SER A 219 36.80 15.82 35.31
N SER A 220 36.62 15.09 36.44
CA SER A 220 36.56 15.52 37.85
C SER A 220 35.22 15.92 38.52
N ALA A 221 35.04 15.48 39.78
CA ALA A 221 33.86 15.66 40.66
C ALA A 221 34.20 16.49 41.92
N PRO A 222 33.25 16.82 42.85
CA PRO A 222 32.96 15.91 43.98
C PRO A 222 31.50 15.99 44.56
N SER A 223 31.30 15.38 45.75
CA SER A 223 30.09 15.39 46.63
C SER A 223 30.56 15.15 48.09
N PRO A 224 29.73 15.00 49.18
CA PRO A 224 28.27 15.08 49.37
C PRO A 224 27.90 16.12 50.50
N PRO A 225 26.96 15.97 51.49
CA PRO A 225 26.67 14.82 52.37
C PRO A 225 25.17 14.44 52.59
N SER A 226 24.95 13.45 53.47
CA SER A 226 23.75 12.60 53.64
C SER A 226 22.66 13.07 54.63
N ASN A 227 21.43 12.55 54.44
CA ASN A 227 20.60 11.79 55.43
C ASN A 227 19.12 11.71 54.96
N ALA A 228 18.25 10.78 55.39
CA ALA A 228 18.39 9.39 55.87
C ALA A 228 16.97 8.77 55.90
N ALA A 229 16.82 7.46 55.65
CA ALA A 229 15.55 6.72 55.85
C ALA A 229 15.46 6.15 57.30
N PRO A 230 14.29 5.65 57.78
CA PRO A 230 13.98 4.24 57.51
C PRO A 230 12.48 3.83 57.43
N GLU A 231 12.21 2.82 56.59
CA GLU A 231 11.41 1.59 56.82
C GLU A 231 9.96 1.55 57.41
N ARG A 232 9.15 0.69 56.75
CA ARG A 232 8.12 -0.26 57.29
C ARG A 232 6.72 0.17 57.80
N SER A 233 5.72 -0.22 57.00
CA SER A 233 4.61 -1.18 57.28
C SER A 233 4.10 -1.40 58.73
N TRP A 234 2.79 -1.61 58.99
CA TRP A 234 2.00 -2.83 58.66
C TRP A 234 0.46 -2.59 58.61
N LYS A 235 -0.22 -3.30 57.69
CA LYS A 235 -1.59 -3.92 57.74
C LYS A 235 -2.85 -3.13 58.21
N SER A 236 -3.89 -3.21 57.35
CA SER A 236 -5.29 -3.63 57.66
C SER A 236 -6.17 -2.81 58.63
N SER A 237 -7.32 -2.31 58.15
CA SER A 237 -8.63 -2.96 58.42
C SER A 237 -9.80 -2.41 57.57
N VAL A 238 -10.96 -3.08 57.67
CA VAL A 238 -12.28 -2.75 57.07
C VAL A 238 -12.92 -1.47 57.66
N GLY A 239 -13.96 -0.90 57.03
CA GLY A 239 -14.71 0.17 57.72
C GLY A 239 -15.89 0.94 57.10
N SER A 240 -16.60 0.44 56.09
CA SER A 240 -18.03 0.74 55.80
C SER A 240 -18.64 2.17 55.98
N SER A 241 -19.12 2.72 54.85
CA SER A 241 -20.50 3.23 54.62
C SER A 241 -20.99 4.67 55.00
N TYR A 242 -22.06 5.03 54.27
CA TYR A 242 -23.12 6.04 54.44
C TYR A 242 -22.85 7.57 54.28
N SER A 243 -23.32 8.06 53.12
CA SER A 243 -24.42 9.04 53.00
C SER A 243 -24.28 10.50 53.44
N ALA A 244 -24.14 11.35 52.40
CA ALA A 244 -25.22 12.24 51.91
C ALA A 244 -25.31 13.73 52.34
N ALA A 245 -25.90 14.48 51.40
CA ALA A 245 -26.67 15.72 51.53
C ALA A 245 -25.95 17.05 51.84
N SER A 246 -25.83 17.85 50.78
CA SER A 246 -26.42 19.19 50.67
C SER A 246 -26.13 20.26 51.74
N SER A 247 -25.61 21.39 51.29
CA SER A 247 -26.48 22.53 50.94
C SER A 247 -25.74 23.61 50.13
N ALA A 248 -26.49 24.32 49.28
CA ALA A 248 -25.98 25.48 48.55
C ALA A 248 -26.23 26.78 49.33
N THR A 249 -25.43 27.81 49.08
CA THR A 249 -25.76 29.19 49.42
C THR A 249 -25.26 30.10 48.30
N SER A 250 -26.06 31.09 47.90
CA SER A 250 -25.70 32.06 46.87
C SER A 250 -26.34 33.40 47.19
N PHE A 251 -25.57 34.49 47.11
CA PHE A 251 -26.06 35.86 46.91
C PHE A 251 -24.85 36.70 46.40
N ASN A 252 -24.88 37.31 45.21
CA ASN A 252 -25.42 38.64 44.87
C ASN A 252 -24.53 39.81 45.41
N LYS A 253 -24.26 40.93 44.70
CA LYS A 253 -24.87 41.52 43.49
C LYS A 253 -23.97 42.67 42.90
N VAL A 254 -24.41 43.29 41.78
CA VAL A 254 -24.06 44.65 41.22
C VAL A 254 -22.88 44.69 40.22
N GLN A 255 -22.84 45.51 39.15
CA GLN A 255 -23.77 45.86 38.03
C GLN A 255 -22.98 46.72 36.95
N PRO A 256 -23.55 47.14 35.78
CA PRO A 256 -22.77 47.48 34.56
C PRO A 256 -22.51 49.00 34.32
N PRO A 257 -21.84 49.38 33.20
CA PRO A 257 -22.56 49.74 31.95
C PRO A 257 -21.98 49.02 30.68
N SER A 258 -22.65 48.81 29.54
CA SER A 258 -23.83 49.38 28.83
C SER A 258 -23.53 50.37 27.70
N SER A 259 -23.38 49.83 26.48
CA SER A 259 -23.48 50.44 25.14
C SER A 259 -23.32 49.32 24.08
N LEU A 260 -23.51 49.41 22.75
CA LEU A 260 -24.35 50.15 21.76
C LEU A 260 -24.11 49.40 20.41
N THR A 261 -24.93 49.34 19.34
CA THR A 261 -26.17 50.00 18.87
C THR A 261 -27.07 48.93 18.15
N SER A 262 -28.29 49.30 17.73
CA SER A 262 -29.28 48.47 17.02
C SER A 262 -28.91 48.00 15.59
N TYR A 263 -29.42 46.82 15.20
CA TYR A 263 -30.34 46.68 14.06
C TYR A 263 -31.27 45.46 14.26
N ALA A 264 -32.40 45.39 13.54
CA ALA A 264 -33.39 44.34 13.70
C ALA A 264 -33.67 43.59 12.38
N GLN A 265 -33.46 42.28 12.37
CA GLN A 265 -33.98 41.36 11.34
C GLN A 265 -33.99 39.91 11.85
N SER A 266 -34.62 39.00 11.08
CA SER A 266 -34.96 37.63 11.47
C SER A 266 -33.77 36.74 11.77
N ALA A 267 -33.86 35.94 12.84
CA ALA A 267 -32.95 34.82 13.08
C ALA A 267 -33.16 33.69 12.06
N PRO A 268 -32.10 33.06 11.53
CA PRO A 268 -32.20 31.79 10.81
C PRO A 268 -32.36 30.63 11.82
N GLU A 269 -33.15 29.62 11.45
CA GLU A 269 -33.33 28.42 12.28
C GLU A 269 -32.12 27.47 12.17
N PRO A 270 -31.77 26.72 13.24
CA PRO A 270 -30.83 25.61 13.12
C PRO A 270 -31.44 24.50 12.25
N VAL A 271 -30.72 24.03 11.24
CA VAL A 271 -31.19 23.00 10.32
C VAL A 271 -31.24 21.64 11.02
N VAL A 272 -32.33 21.36 11.72
CA VAL A 272 -32.57 20.06 12.36
C VAL A 272 -32.79 18.99 11.28
N ASN A 273 -32.05 17.89 11.41
CA ASN A 273 -32.07 16.80 10.44
C ASN A 273 -33.50 16.30 10.16
N LYS A 274 -33.91 16.26 8.89
CA LYS A 274 -35.31 16.03 8.48
C LYS A 274 -35.86 14.69 8.97
N ALA A 275 -35.00 13.67 9.12
CA ALA A 275 -35.34 12.39 9.74
C ALA A 275 -35.61 12.50 11.26
N HIS A 276 -34.86 13.35 11.98
CA HIS A 276 -35.11 13.66 13.38
C HIS A 276 -36.39 14.49 13.55
N GLN A 277 -36.66 15.43 12.62
CA GLN A 277 -37.92 16.16 12.54
C GLN A 277 -39.11 15.19 12.37
N ILE A 278 -39.03 14.26 11.39
CA ILE A 278 -40.06 13.24 11.13
C ILE A 278 -40.22 12.28 12.32
N ARG A 279 -39.12 11.93 13.01
CA ARG A 279 -39.19 11.09 14.21
C ARG A 279 -39.87 11.82 15.37
N LEU A 280 -39.51 13.08 15.63
CA LEU A 280 -40.18 13.93 16.63
C LEU A 280 -41.64 14.19 16.26
N GLU A 281 -41.98 14.40 15.00
CA GLU A 281 -43.38 14.51 14.55
C GLU A 281 -44.14 13.19 14.74
N ARG A 282 -43.50 12.03 14.50
CA ARG A 282 -44.12 10.72 14.71
C ARG A 282 -44.35 10.46 16.19
N GLU A 283 -43.34 10.66 17.03
CA GLU A 283 -43.44 10.51 18.48
C GLU A 283 -44.39 11.57 19.09
N ALA A 284 -44.49 12.77 18.51
CA ALA A 284 -45.46 13.79 18.90
C ALA A 284 -46.89 13.43 18.47
N ARG A 285 -47.11 12.94 17.24
CA ARG A 285 -48.42 12.46 16.79
C ARG A 285 -48.87 11.22 17.54
N GLU A 286 -47.98 10.27 17.81
CA GLU A 286 -48.28 9.08 18.61
C GLU A 286 -48.56 9.45 20.07
N LYS A 287 -47.86 10.44 20.63
CA LYS A 287 -48.15 11.01 21.96
C LYS A 287 -49.46 11.80 21.99
N GLU A 288 -49.79 12.55 20.94
CA GLU A 288 -51.06 13.26 20.79
C GLU A 288 -52.23 12.29 20.58
N GLU A 289 -52.06 11.25 19.75
CA GLU A 289 -53.02 10.17 19.56
C GLU A 289 -53.23 9.38 20.86
N ARG A 290 -52.16 9.09 21.60
CA ARG A 290 -52.24 8.41 22.91
C ARG A 290 -52.88 9.28 23.98
N GLU A 291 -52.66 10.60 23.98
CA GLU A 291 -53.41 11.56 24.80
C GLU A 291 -54.85 11.76 24.30
N ARG A 292 -55.12 11.65 22.99
CA ARG A 292 -56.46 11.71 22.39
C ARG A 292 -57.26 10.47 22.80
N ILE A 293 -56.70 9.27 22.68
CA ILE A 293 -57.27 8.00 23.15
C ILE A 293 -57.46 8.05 24.67
N LYS A 294 -56.50 8.56 25.43
CA LYS A 294 -56.63 8.73 26.89
C LYS A 294 -57.71 9.76 27.27
N ARG A 295 -57.89 10.84 26.51
CA ARG A 295 -59.02 11.77 26.65
C ARG A 295 -60.34 11.16 26.21
N GLU A 296 -60.36 10.30 25.21
CA GLU A 296 -61.54 9.61 24.70
C GLU A 296 -62.00 8.52 25.69
N ILE A 297 -61.06 7.77 26.27
CA ILE A 297 -61.29 6.87 27.40
C ILE A 297 -61.76 7.68 28.61
N ALA A 298 -61.05 8.73 29.04
CA ALA A 298 -61.48 9.55 30.17
C ALA A 298 -62.84 10.25 29.93
N ALA A 299 -63.18 10.62 28.70
CA ALA A 299 -64.47 11.17 28.33
C ALA A 299 -65.57 10.10 28.23
N SER A 300 -65.25 8.86 27.87
CA SER A 300 -66.18 7.73 27.95
C SER A 300 -66.43 7.31 29.40
N GLU A 301 -65.39 7.30 30.24
CA GLU A 301 -65.48 7.01 31.67
C GLU A 301 -66.20 8.13 32.42
N ALA A 302 -65.97 9.40 32.07
CA ALA A 302 -66.76 10.54 32.57
C ALA A 302 -68.22 10.48 32.10
N ARG A 303 -68.49 10.06 30.86
CA ARG A 303 -69.85 9.85 30.33
C ARG A 303 -70.56 8.68 31.02
N ASN A 304 -69.80 7.64 31.41
CA ASN A 304 -70.25 6.51 32.21
C ASN A 304 -70.23 6.79 33.74
N ARG A 305 -69.81 7.99 34.17
CA ARG A 305 -69.89 8.52 35.54
C ARG A 305 -70.86 9.69 35.67
N GLN A 306 -71.55 10.09 34.62
CA GLN A 306 -72.73 10.94 34.76
C GLN A 306 -73.80 10.16 35.53
N PRO A 307 -74.29 10.64 36.69
CA PRO A 307 -75.56 10.15 37.19
C PRO A 307 -76.64 10.55 36.18
N GLU A 308 -77.60 9.65 35.94
CA GLU A 308 -78.78 9.88 35.11
C GLU A 308 -79.33 11.31 35.29
N PRO A 309 -79.33 12.17 34.25
CA PRO A 309 -79.91 13.49 34.31
C PRO A 309 -81.44 13.39 34.21
N THR A 310 -82.05 12.65 35.15
CA THR A 310 -83.50 12.58 35.34
C THR A 310 -83.97 13.92 35.88
N SER A 311 -84.09 14.90 34.99
CA SER A 311 -84.52 16.26 35.33
C SER A 311 -85.84 16.18 36.09
N THR A 312 -85.83 16.64 37.34
CA THR A 312 -87.03 16.64 38.19
C THR A 312 -88.14 17.44 37.53
N ALA A 313 -87.79 18.47 36.74
CA ALA A 313 -88.73 19.25 35.93
C ALA A 313 -89.30 18.48 34.73
N GLN A 314 -88.58 17.51 34.14
CA GLN A 314 -89.13 16.66 33.07
C GLN A 314 -90.15 15.66 33.63
N ARG A 315 -89.84 14.99 34.76
CA ARG A 315 -90.84 14.15 35.43
C ARG A 315 -92.06 14.95 35.87
N LEU A 316 -91.88 16.14 36.47
CA LEU A 316 -93.00 16.98 36.88
C LEU A 316 -93.85 17.48 35.69
N ALA A 317 -93.23 17.71 34.52
CA ALA A 317 -93.95 18.10 33.31
C ALA A 317 -94.70 16.93 32.67
N GLU A 318 -94.13 15.73 32.67
CA GLU A 318 -94.77 14.51 32.20
C GLU A 318 -95.95 14.10 33.11
N GLU A 319 -95.72 14.11 34.43
CA GLU A 319 -96.74 13.85 35.44
C GLU A 319 -97.91 14.85 35.36
N ARG A 320 -97.61 16.15 35.21
CA ARG A 320 -98.64 17.19 35.00
C ARG A 320 -99.45 16.98 33.72
N ARG A 321 -98.83 16.55 32.61
CA ARG A 321 -99.56 16.24 31.36
C ARG A 321 -100.44 14.99 31.52
N LEU A 322 -99.94 13.96 32.19
CA LEU A 322 -100.72 12.75 32.51
C LEU A 322 -101.89 13.06 33.45
N GLN A 323 -101.74 14.08 34.30
CA GLN A 323 -102.78 14.55 35.22
C GLN A 323 -103.84 15.40 34.50
N GLU A 324 -103.46 16.30 33.58
CA GLU A 324 -104.39 16.97 32.66
C GLU A 324 -105.17 15.97 31.79
N GLU A 325 -104.51 14.93 31.28
CA GLU A 325 -105.15 13.91 30.44
C GLU A 325 -106.20 13.12 31.24
N LYS A 326 -105.85 12.65 32.45
CA LYS A 326 -106.81 12.00 33.37
C LYS A 326 -107.92 12.92 33.88
N GLU A 327 -107.67 14.22 34.00
CA GLU A 327 -108.71 15.17 34.38
C GLU A 327 -109.70 15.40 33.22
N ARG A 328 -109.22 15.49 31.98
CA ARG A 328 -110.07 15.56 30.78
C ARG A 328 -110.79 14.23 30.49
N GLU A 329 -110.22 13.10 30.88
CA GLU A 329 -110.89 11.79 30.86
C GLU A 329 -112.05 11.75 31.88
N ARG A 330 -111.81 12.17 33.12
CA ARG A 330 -112.85 12.31 34.17
C ARG A 330 -113.89 13.40 33.90
N GLU A 331 -113.55 14.39 33.06
CA GLU A 331 -114.50 15.39 32.57
C GLU A 331 -115.37 14.82 31.43
N ARG A 332 -114.81 13.92 30.60
CA ARG A 332 -115.59 13.14 29.61
C ARG A 332 -116.49 12.10 30.27
N GLU A 333 -116.05 11.41 31.31
CA GLU A 333 -116.92 10.52 32.12
C GLU A 333 -118.08 11.32 32.74
N ARG A 334 -117.80 12.44 33.40
CA ARG A 334 -118.85 13.31 33.98
C ARG A 334 -119.75 13.99 32.92
N ALA A 335 -119.31 14.08 31.68
CA ALA A 335 -120.15 14.49 30.54
C ALA A 335 -120.99 13.34 29.95
N GLN A 336 -120.69 12.08 30.26
CA GLN A 336 -121.50 10.91 29.88
C GLN A 336 -122.53 10.51 30.95
N GLU A 337 -122.37 10.93 32.22
CA GLU A 337 -123.31 10.63 33.31
C GLU A 337 -124.64 11.45 33.31
N GLN A 338 -125.07 12.03 32.18
CA GLN A 338 -126.36 12.76 32.07
C GLN A 338 -127.30 12.24 30.95
N GLU A 339 -127.43 10.92 30.91
CA GLU A 339 -128.53 10.08 30.36
C GLU A 339 -129.88 9.97 31.14
N PRO A 340 -131.06 10.51 30.78
CA PRO A 340 -132.28 10.26 31.55
C PRO A 340 -132.84 8.84 31.37
N VAL A 341 -132.81 8.04 32.44
CA VAL A 341 -133.25 6.63 32.46
C VAL A 341 -134.72 6.46 32.01
N ARG A 342 -134.94 5.64 30.97
CA ARG A 342 -136.27 5.14 30.57
C ARG A 342 -136.37 3.62 30.72
N ASN A 343 -137.38 3.18 31.47
CA ASN A 343 -137.48 1.84 32.07
C ASN A 343 -138.37 0.88 31.25
N VAL A 344 -137.82 -0.18 30.65
CA VAL A 344 -138.58 -1.32 30.07
C VAL A 344 -137.80 -2.64 30.10
N GLY A 345 -138.42 -3.73 30.61
CA GLY A 345 -138.28 -5.07 30.03
C GLY A 345 -137.29 -6.06 30.66
N VAL A 346 -137.75 -6.85 31.64
CA VAL A 346 -136.97 -7.89 32.36
C VAL A 346 -136.46 -9.06 31.47
N ASN A 347 -136.92 -9.20 30.22
CA ASN A 347 -136.47 -10.28 29.34
C ASN A 347 -135.18 -10.00 28.55
N ARG A 348 -134.80 -8.74 28.30
CA ARG A 348 -133.59 -8.42 27.51
C ARG A 348 -132.29 -8.84 28.20
N PHE A 349 -132.24 -8.64 29.52
CA PHE A 349 -131.06 -8.87 30.37
C PHE A 349 -130.53 -10.32 30.33
N ARG A 350 -131.39 -11.30 29.99
CA ARG A 350 -130.98 -12.70 29.84
C ARG A 350 -130.30 -12.98 28.51
N GLU A 351 -130.77 -12.35 27.44
CA GLU A 351 -130.15 -12.45 26.11
C GLU A 351 -128.84 -11.66 26.06
N GLU A 352 -128.80 -10.45 26.64
CA GLU A 352 -127.56 -9.66 26.78
C GLU A 352 -126.48 -10.39 27.60
N ARG A 353 -126.86 -11.09 28.68
CA ARG A 353 -125.92 -11.93 29.42
C ARG A 353 -125.38 -13.10 28.59
N LEU A 354 -126.24 -13.82 27.86
CA LEU A 354 -125.81 -14.94 27.02
C LEU A 354 -124.98 -14.49 25.81
N ALA A 355 -125.30 -13.32 25.23
CA ALA A 355 -124.50 -12.70 24.18
C ALA A 355 -123.11 -12.32 24.70
N ARG A 356 -123.03 -11.68 25.88
CA ARG A 356 -121.76 -11.29 26.51
C ARG A 356 -120.92 -12.49 26.95
N GLU A 357 -121.55 -13.54 27.47
CA GLU A 357 -120.88 -14.81 27.81
C GLU A 357 -120.36 -15.55 26.56
N LYS A 358 -121.10 -15.47 25.43
CA LYS A 358 -120.64 -15.96 24.13
C LYS A 358 -119.47 -15.13 23.60
N GLU A 359 -119.56 -13.80 23.65
CA GLU A 359 -118.51 -12.87 23.23
C GLU A 359 -117.23 -13.04 24.07
N GLU A 360 -117.35 -13.19 25.39
CA GLU A 360 -116.25 -13.47 26.31
C GLU A 360 -115.59 -14.83 26.00
N ARG A 361 -116.39 -15.85 25.69
CA ARG A 361 -115.89 -17.17 25.27
C ARG A 361 -115.22 -17.15 23.89
N GLU A 362 -115.76 -16.40 22.94
CA GLU A 362 -115.15 -16.22 21.60
C GLU A 362 -113.86 -15.38 21.70
N ARG A 363 -113.82 -14.38 22.58
CA ARG A 363 -112.61 -13.60 22.90
C ARG A 363 -111.54 -14.46 23.59
N ALA A 364 -111.92 -15.31 24.54
CA ALA A 364 -111.00 -16.24 25.20
C ALA A 364 -110.42 -17.24 24.18
N ALA A 365 -111.26 -17.83 23.33
CA ALA A 365 -110.81 -18.73 22.26
C ALA A 365 -109.90 -18.02 21.23
N ALA A 366 -110.18 -16.76 20.90
CA ALA A 366 -109.31 -15.95 20.04
C ALA A 366 -107.98 -15.61 20.73
N GLU A 367 -107.97 -15.37 22.05
CA GLU A 367 -106.76 -15.11 22.81
C GLU A 367 -105.89 -16.37 22.95
N ASP A 368 -106.47 -17.53 23.24
CA ASP A 368 -105.74 -18.82 23.26
C ASP A 368 -105.23 -19.20 21.87
N SER A 369 -105.99 -18.93 20.81
CA SER A 369 -105.51 -19.06 19.43
C SER A 369 -104.33 -18.12 19.14
N ALA A 370 -104.39 -16.86 19.60
CA ALA A 370 -103.30 -15.90 19.46
C ALA A 370 -102.06 -16.25 20.31
N ARG A 371 -102.24 -16.89 21.48
CA ARG A 371 -101.15 -17.44 22.30
C ARG A 371 -100.48 -18.61 21.58
N SER A 372 -101.25 -19.59 21.11
CA SER A 372 -100.74 -20.73 20.33
C SER A 372 -100.02 -20.29 19.05
N ALA A 373 -100.55 -19.31 18.31
CA ALA A 373 -99.88 -18.75 17.14
C ALA A 373 -98.54 -18.06 17.46
N ARG A 374 -98.44 -17.38 18.61
CA ARG A 374 -97.19 -16.77 19.11
C ARG A 374 -96.17 -17.82 19.58
N GLU A 375 -96.63 -18.93 20.14
CA GLU A 375 -95.76 -20.04 20.53
C GLU A 375 -95.22 -20.79 19.31
N ALA A 376 -96.07 -21.11 18.33
CA ALA A 376 -95.65 -21.69 17.05
C ALA A 376 -94.69 -20.78 16.26
N PHE A 377 -94.88 -19.44 16.33
CA PHE A 377 -93.91 -18.49 15.76
C PHE A 377 -92.56 -18.57 16.46
N LYS A 378 -92.53 -18.53 17.81
CA LYS A 378 -91.29 -18.65 18.60
C LYS A 378 -90.57 -19.98 18.40
N GLU A 379 -91.32 -21.08 18.28
CA GLU A 379 -90.73 -22.40 18.03
C GLU A 379 -90.07 -22.46 16.65
N ARG A 380 -90.73 -21.91 15.62
CA ARG A 380 -90.16 -21.79 14.26
C ARG A 380 -88.94 -20.85 14.23
N GLU A 381 -88.99 -19.74 14.96
CA GLU A 381 -87.87 -18.81 15.11
C GLU A 381 -86.68 -19.48 15.81
N GLN A 382 -86.90 -20.23 16.90
CA GLN A 382 -85.86 -21.02 17.57
C GLN A 382 -85.32 -22.16 16.69
N SER A 383 -86.16 -22.79 15.87
CA SER A 383 -85.73 -23.82 14.91
C SER A 383 -84.79 -23.23 13.86
N ASN A 384 -85.18 -22.11 13.23
CA ASN A 384 -84.32 -21.37 12.29
C ASN A 384 -83.01 -20.90 12.94
N LEU A 385 -83.05 -20.42 14.19
CA LEU A 385 -81.85 -19.99 14.93
C LEU A 385 -80.89 -21.16 15.23
N ARG A 386 -81.42 -22.35 15.53
CA ARG A 386 -80.59 -23.56 15.73
C ARG A 386 -79.97 -24.05 14.43
N GLU A 387 -80.70 -23.99 13.31
CA GLU A 387 -80.18 -24.33 11.98
C GLU A 387 -79.07 -23.35 11.54
N GLN A 388 -79.26 -22.04 11.79
CA GLN A 388 -78.24 -21.02 11.57
C GLN A 388 -77.02 -21.15 12.50
N ALA A 389 -77.20 -21.66 13.73
CA ALA A 389 -76.08 -21.97 14.62
C ALA A 389 -75.28 -23.19 14.12
N SER A 390 -75.96 -24.29 13.80
CA SER A 390 -75.33 -25.52 13.31
C SER A 390 -74.54 -25.30 12.01
N THR A 391 -75.11 -24.55 11.06
CA THR A 391 -74.44 -24.24 9.78
C THR A 391 -73.19 -23.37 9.97
N ARG A 392 -73.22 -22.40 10.90
CA ARG A 392 -72.04 -21.61 11.27
C ARG A 392 -70.97 -22.43 11.99
N GLU A 393 -71.35 -23.33 12.89
CA GLU A 393 -70.41 -24.25 13.52
C GLU A 393 -69.74 -25.18 12.50
N ASP A 394 -70.50 -25.75 11.56
CA ASP A 394 -69.96 -26.59 10.49
C ASP A 394 -69.04 -25.81 9.53
N GLU A 395 -69.37 -24.55 9.22
CA GLU A 395 -68.51 -23.68 8.42
C GLU A 395 -67.21 -23.34 9.17
N GLN A 396 -67.30 -22.98 10.44
CA GLN A 396 -66.13 -22.71 11.30
C GLN A 396 -65.24 -23.95 11.46
N ARG A 397 -65.83 -25.16 11.60
CA ARG A 397 -65.10 -26.42 11.63
C ARG A 397 -64.32 -26.67 10.34
N ARG A 398 -64.95 -26.43 9.17
CA ARG A 398 -64.28 -26.54 7.86
C ARG A 398 -63.14 -25.55 7.70
N GLN A 399 -63.33 -24.29 8.13
CA GLN A 399 -62.27 -23.28 8.10
C GLN A 399 -61.07 -23.66 8.98
N ILE A 400 -61.31 -24.18 10.20
CA ILE A 400 -60.25 -24.67 11.10
C ILE A 400 -59.54 -25.89 10.49
N GLU A 401 -60.27 -26.82 9.89
CA GLU A 401 -59.66 -27.99 9.24
C GLU A 401 -58.84 -27.59 7.99
N GLN A 402 -59.33 -26.64 7.18
CA GLN A 402 -58.59 -26.09 6.05
C GLN A 402 -57.29 -25.42 6.51
N GLN A 403 -57.35 -24.50 7.49
CA GLN A 403 -56.16 -23.84 8.04
C GLN A 403 -55.17 -24.84 8.63
N LYS A 404 -55.65 -25.93 9.25
CA LYS A 404 -54.80 -27.01 9.73
C LYS A 404 -54.10 -27.73 8.57
N ARG A 405 -54.82 -28.11 7.51
CA ARG A 405 -54.26 -28.77 6.32
C ARG A 405 -53.26 -27.88 5.58
N GLU A 406 -53.54 -26.59 5.46
CA GLU A 406 -52.63 -25.59 4.86
C GLU A 406 -51.35 -25.43 5.69
N ARG A 407 -51.46 -25.42 7.02
CA ARG A 407 -50.30 -25.42 7.92
C ARG A 407 -49.48 -26.71 7.81
N GLU A 408 -50.12 -27.88 7.82
CA GLU A 408 -49.44 -29.19 7.69
C GLU A 408 -48.76 -29.32 6.32
N ALA A 409 -49.38 -28.83 5.25
CA ALA A 409 -48.77 -28.78 3.91
C ALA A 409 -47.55 -27.85 3.87
N LYS A 410 -47.65 -26.64 4.45
CA LYS A 410 -46.53 -25.69 4.53
C LYS A 410 -45.37 -26.22 5.37
N GLU A 411 -45.66 -26.89 6.49
CA GLU A 411 -44.65 -27.52 7.34
C GLU A 411 -43.96 -28.70 6.63
N GLN A 412 -44.69 -29.44 5.79
CA GLN A 412 -44.12 -30.47 4.92
C GLN A 412 -43.27 -29.89 3.77
N GLU A 413 -43.69 -28.78 3.17
CA GLU A 413 -42.92 -28.06 2.15
C GLU A 413 -41.62 -27.50 2.73
N GLU A 414 -41.69 -26.83 3.88
CA GLU A 414 -40.52 -26.29 4.58
C GLU A 414 -39.54 -27.40 5.01
N ARG A 415 -40.05 -28.56 5.47
CA ARG A 415 -39.22 -29.75 5.71
C ARG A 415 -38.48 -30.19 4.44
N ARG A 416 -39.16 -30.30 3.31
CA ARG A 416 -38.53 -30.71 2.03
C ARG A 416 -37.50 -29.70 1.55
N ALA A 417 -37.77 -28.40 1.71
CA ALA A 417 -36.82 -27.34 1.37
C ALA A 417 -35.54 -27.45 2.23
N ARG A 418 -35.67 -27.67 3.55
CA ARG A 418 -34.53 -27.90 4.46
C ARG A 418 -33.75 -29.18 4.12
N GLU A 419 -34.45 -30.26 3.76
CA GLU A 419 -33.81 -31.52 3.32
C GLU A 419 -33.05 -31.37 1.98
N GLN A 420 -33.57 -30.54 1.07
CA GLN A 420 -32.87 -30.15 -0.17
C GLN A 420 -31.68 -29.22 0.10
N GLU A 421 -31.81 -28.22 0.96
CA GLU A 421 -30.73 -27.32 1.36
C GLU A 421 -29.59 -28.10 2.05
N GLU A 422 -29.92 -29.03 2.96
CA GLU A 422 -28.94 -29.87 3.63
C GLU A 422 -28.23 -30.83 2.68
N SER A 423 -28.95 -31.44 1.72
CA SER A 423 -28.31 -32.31 0.71
C SER A 423 -27.41 -31.52 -0.25
N HIS A 424 -27.80 -30.32 -0.68
CA HIS A 424 -26.95 -29.44 -1.48
C HIS A 424 -25.71 -28.98 -0.70
N ARG A 425 -25.86 -28.65 0.60
CA ARG A 425 -24.73 -28.26 1.43
C ARG A 425 -23.76 -29.42 1.67
N ARG A 426 -24.26 -30.64 1.92
CA ARG A 426 -23.43 -31.86 2.00
C ARG A 426 -22.66 -32.13 0.71
N GLN A 427 -23.27 -31.93 -0.46
CA GLN A 427 -22.58 -32.05 -1.75
C GLN A 427 -21.49 -30.98 -1.91
N GLN A 428 -21.74 -29.73 -1.50
CA GLN A 428 -20.71 -28.68 -1.50
C GLN A 428 -19.57 -28.97 -0.51
N GLU A 429 -19.88 -29.51 0.67
CA GLU A 429 -18.90 -29.96 1.67
C GLU A 429 -18.02 -31.11 1.12
N GLU A 430 -18.62 -32.06 0.40
CA GLU A 430 -17.94 -33.20 -0.23
C GLU A 430 -17.07 -32.78 -1.45
N ASP A 431 -17.60 -31.95 -2.35
CA ASP A 431 -16.84 -31.37 -3.49
C ASP A 431 -15.69 -30.49 -3.00
N ALA A 432 -15.90 -29.67 -1.96
CA ALA A 432 -14.85 -28.84 -1.38
C ALA A 432 -13.74 -29.69 -0.74
N ARG A 433 -14.11 -30.74 0.00
CA ARG A 433 -13.12 -31.68 0.56
C ARG A 433 -12.35 -32.41 -0.54
N ARG A 434 -13.02 -32.88 -1.60
CA ARG A 434 -12.35 -33.53 -2.73
C ARG A 434 -11.33 -32.59 -3.39
N ARG A 435 -11.69 -31.32 -3.62
CA ARG A 435 -10.76 -30.32 -4.15
C ARG A 435 -9.55 -30.08 -3.24
N GLN A 436 -9.75 -30.08 -1.92
CA GLN A 436 -8.65 -29.97 -0.94
C GLN A 436 -7.72 -31.19 -0.98
N GLU A 437 -8.26 -32.41 -1.14
CA GLU A 437 -7.45 -33.63 -1.26
C GLU A 437 -6.70 -33.69 -2.61
N GLU A 438 -7.31 -33.23 -3.70
CA GLU A 438 -6.66 -33.05 -5.00
C GLU A 438 -5.57 -31.97 -4.96
N GLU A 439 -5.82 -30.82 -4.32
CA GLU A 439 -4.82 -29.75 -4.14
C GLU A 439 -3.66 -30.17 -3.23
N GLU A 440 -3.93 -30.84 -2.12
CA GLU A 440 -2.89 -31.36 -1.22
C GLU A 440 -2.05 -32.44 -1.92
N SER A 441 -2.66 -33.34 -2.69
CA SER A 441 -1.91 -34.34 -3.46
C SER A 441 -1.01 -33.70 -4.52
N ARG A 442 -1.49 -32.68 -5.27
CA ARG A 442 -0.67 -31.92 -6.22
C ARG A 442 0.48 -31.20 -5.52
N ARG A 443 0.23 -30.58 -4.36
CA ARG A 443 1.28 -29.93 -3.58
C ARG A 443 2.34 -30.93 -3.09
N ARG A 444 1.92 -32.09 -2.59
CA ARG A 444 2.84 -33.18 -2.17
C ARG A 444 3.66 -33.73 -3.34
N GLN A 445 3.08 -33.78 -4.54
CA GLN A 445 3.81 -34.13 -5.76
C GLN A 445 4.89 -33.08 -6.08
N GLN A 446 4.52 -31.79 -6.13
CA GLN A 446 5.48 -30.70 -6.37
C GLN A 446 6.58 -30.63 -5.30
N GLU A 447 6.27 -30.92 -4.03
CA GLU A 447 7.24 -30.98 -2.93
C GLU A 447 8.21 -32.17 -3.06
N ASN A 448 7.78 -33.30 -3.63
CA ASN A 448 8.67 -34.41 -3.96
C ASN A 448 9.52 -34.10 -5.21
N GLU A 449 8.92 -33.56 -6.27
CA GLU A 449 9.61 -33.22 -7.53
C GLU A 449 10.71 -32.18 -7.29
N ALA A 450 10.42 -31.09 -6.58
CA ALA A 450 11.40 -30.07 -6.21
C ALA A 450 12.53 -30.64 -5.31
N ARG A 451 12.21 -31.62 -4.46
CA ARG A 451 13.20 -32.31 -3.62
C ARG A 451 14.06 -33.29 -4.43
N GLU A 452 13.52 -33.96 -5.43
CA GLU A 452 14.30 -34.78 -6.36
C GLU A 452 15.23 -33.89 -7.20
N GLU A 453 14.77 -32.71 -7.64
CA GLU A 453 15.59 -31.70 -8.31
C GLU A 453 16.70 -31.15 -7.40
N GLU A 454 16.41 -30.79 -6.15
CA GLU A 454 17.41 -30.37 -5.15
C GLU A 454 18.52 -31.42 -4.97
N ASN A 455 18.15 -32.70 -4.88
CA ASN A 455 19.13 -33.79 -4.76
C ASN A 455 19.96 -33.97 -6.04
N ARG A 456 19.37 -33.79 -7.24
CA ARG A 456 20.12 -33.84 -8.51
C ARG A 456 21.09 -32.67 -8.64
N LEU A 457 20.66 -31.45 -8.33
CA LEU A 457 21.50 -30.24 -8.38
C LEU A 457 22.68 -30.37 -7.41
N ARG A 458 22.41 -30.86 -6.20
CA ARG A 458 23.45 -31.13 -5.20
C ARG A 458 24.42 -32.23 -5.65
N GLN A 459 23.95 -33.27 -6.33
CA GLN A 459 24.84 -34.30 -6.87
C GLN A 459 25.74 -33.72 -7.98
N GLN A 460 25.19 -32.89 -8.88
CA GLN A 460 26.00 -32.21 -9.90
C GLN A 460 27.08 -31.31 -9.28
N GLN A 461 26.73 -30.52 -8.24
CA GLN A 461 27.72 -29.72 -7.51
C GLN A 461 28.84 -30.56 -6.88
N GLN A 462 28.53 -31.76 -6.36
CA GLN A 462 29.55 -32.66 -5.82
C GLN A 462 30.43 -33.28 -6.94
N GLU A 463 29.85 -33.60 -8.09
CA GLU A 463 30.59 -34.09 -9.26
C GLU A 463 31.48 -32.99 -9.88
N GLU A 464 31.03 -31.73 -9.87
CA GLU A 464 31.82 -30.54 -10.25
C GLU A 464 32.94 -30.24 -9.25
N GLU A 465 32.67 -30.25 -7.93
CA GLU A 465 33.67 -30.10 -6.87
C GLU A 465 34.75 -31.21 -6.94
N GLU A 466 34.37 -32.47 -7.16
CA GLU A 466 35.31 -33.59 -7.31
C GLU A 466 36.15 -33.47 -8.60
N HIS A 467 35.55 -33.02 -9.71
CA HIS A 467 36.28 -32.78 -10.97
C HIS A 467 37.27 -31.62 -10.82
N GLN A 468 36.86 -30.51 -10.22
CA GLN A 468 37.72 -29.35 -9.98
C GLN A 468 38.87 -29.68 -9.00
N HIS A 469 38.61 -30.47 -7.95
CA HIS A 469 39.66 -30.93 -7.04
C HIS A 469 40.69 -31.83 -7.75
N GLN A 470 40.24 -32.81 -8.54
CA GLN A 470 41.13 -33.64 -9.36
C GLN A 470 41.96 -32.78 -10.31
N TYR A 471 41.35 -31.76 -10.91
CA TYR A 471 42.03 -30.87 -11.83
C TYR A 471 43.13 -30.04 -11.15
N GLU A 472 42.84 -29.43 -9.99
CA GLU A 472 43.87 -28.73 -9.22
C GLU A 472 44.99 -29.68 -8.73
N GLU A 473 44.68 -30.94 -8.41
CA GLU A 473 45.71 -31.93 -8.05
C GLU A 473 46.58 -32.34 -9.25
N GLU A 474 46.04 -32.41 -10.46
CA GLU A 474 46.85 -32.66 -11.66
C GLU A 474 47.77 -31.46 -11.96
N GLN A 475 47.27 -30.23 -11.89
CA GLN A 475 48.10 -29.04 -12.07
C GLN A 475 49.19 -28.91 -11.00
N ARG A 476 48.88 -29.18 -9.73
CA ARG A 476 49.90 -29.23 -8.66
C ARG A 476 50.95 -30.33 -8.90
N GLN A 477 50.58 -31.46 -9.51
CA GLN A 477 51.53 -32.51 -9.90
C GLN A 477 52.39 -32.10 -11.10
N ARG A 478 51.81 -31.50 -12.15
CA ARG A 478 52.53 -30.99 -13.33
C ARG A 478 53.56 -29.92 -12.94
N GLN A 479 53.17 -28.93 -12.14
CA GLN A 479 54.08 -27.89 -11.65
C GLN A 479 55.25 -28.48 -10.84
N HIS A 480 54.98 -29.47 -9.99
CA HIS A 480 56.04 -30.13 -9.21
C HIS A 480 56.92 -31.06 -10.06
N GLU A 481 56.39 -31.69 -11.11
CA GLU A 481 57.17 -32.43 -12.12
C GLU A 481 58.13 -31.50 -12.86
N GLU A 482 57.63 -30.35 -13.35
CA GLU A 482 58.44 -29.31 -13.99
C GLU A 482 59.52 -28.77 -13.06
N GLU A 483 59.19 -28.47 -11.79
CA GLU A 483 60.15 -27.98 -10.81
C GLU A 483 61.30 -28.99 -10.61
N ARG A 484 60.97 -30.29 -10.45
CA ARG A 484 61.96 -31.37 -10.37
C ARG A 484 62.80 -31.50 -11.65
N GLN A 485 62.23 -31.24 -12.82
CA GLN A 485 62.99 -31.26 -14.07
C GLN A 485 63.95 -30.06 -14.15
N ARG A 486 63.47 -28.84 -13.87
CA ARG A 486 64.30 -27.62 -13.84
C ARG A 486 65.46 -27.75 -12.84
N GLN A 487 65.22 -28.34 -11.66
CA GLN A 487 66.26 -28.66 -10.67
C GLN A 487 67.31 -29.65 -11.21
N ARG A 488 66.91 -30.69 -11.96
CA ARG A 488 67.86 -31.63 -12.58
C ARG A 488 68.68 -31.00 -13.69
N GLU A 489 68.05 -30.21 -14.55
CA GLU A 489 68.74 -29.45 -15.60
C GLU A 489 69.71 -28.43 -14.98
N GLU A 490 69.38 -27.84 -13.84
CA GLU A 490 70.28 -26.97 -13.07
C GLU A 490 71.45 -27.73 -12.45
N GLU A 491 71.22 -28.89 -11.83
CA GLU A 491 72.30 -29.77 -11.36
C GLU A 491 73.23 -30.20 -12.52
N GLU A 492 72.69 -30.51 -13.70
CA GLU A 492 73.49 -30.89 -14.86
C GLU A 492 74.28 -29.71 -15.44
N ARG A 493 73.68 -28.50 -15.54
CA ARG A 493 74.42 -27.27 -15.89
C ARG A 493 75.54 -26.98 -14.90
N GLN A 494 75.27 -27.10 -13.59
CA GLN A 494 76.25 -26.84 -12.53
C GLN A 494 77.42 -27.83 -12.60
N ARG A 495 77.15 -29.12 -12.84
CA ARG A 495 78.20 -30.15 -13.02
C ARG A 495 79.03 -29.90 -14.28
N GLN A 496 78.41 -29.52 -15.40
CA GLN A 496 79.13 -29.17 -16.63
C GLN A 496 80.04 -27.96 -16.42
N TYR A 497 79.56 -26.93 -15.72
CA TYR A 497 80.36 -25.76 -15.35
C TYR A 497 81.51 -26.13 -14.41
N GLU A 498 81.28 -26.97 -13.39
CA GLU A 498 82.35 -27.44 -12.50
C GLU A 498 83.42 -28.28 -13.23
N GLU A 499 83.01 -29.12 -14.19
CA GLU A 499 83.94 -29.89 -15.03
C GLU A 499 84.74 -28.98 -15.98
N GLU A 500 84.11 -27.98 -16.61
CA GLU A 500 84.80 -26.96 -17.43
C GLU A 500 85.77 -26.10 -16.58
N GLN A 501 85.37 -25.70 -15.37
CA GLN A 501 86.24 -24.96 -14.45
C GLN A 501 87.43 -25.80 -13.99
N GLU A 502 87.25 -27.11 -13.74
CA GLU A 502 88.38 -27.99 -13.46
C GLU A 502 89.27 -28.23 -14.69
N GLU A 503 88.70 -28.41 -15.89
CA GLU A 503 89.54 -28.53 -17.09
C GLU A 503 90.35 -27.26 -17.34
N ARG A 504 89.71 -26.07 -17.25
CA ARG A 504 90.42 -24.80 -17.38
C ARG A 504 91.49 -24.62 -16.31
N ARG A 505 91.24 -25.05 -15.06
CA ARG A 505 92.26 -25.07 -13.99
C ARG A 505 93.43 -26.01 -14.34
N ARG A 506 93.17 -27.21 -14.87
CA ARG A 506 94.22 -28.14 -15.33
C ARG A 506 95.01 -27.56 -16.50
N GLN A 507 94.37 -26.85 -17.43
CA GLN A 507 95.03 -26.14 -18.53
C GLN A 507 95.87 -24.95 -18.03
N GLU A 508 95.37 -24.19 -17.04
CA GLU A 508 96.11 -23.11 -16.37
C GLU A 508 97.35 -23.66 -15.62
N GLU A 509 97.20 -24.73 -14.83
CA GLU A 509 98.29 -25.42 -14.14
C GLU A 509 99.35 -25.96 -15.13
N ALA A 510 98.93 -26.55 -16.25
CA ALA A 510 99.84 -27.00 -17.31
C ALA A 510 100.57 -25.83 -17.98
N ALA A 511 99.87 -24.75 -18.30
CA ALA A 511 100.45 -23.53 -18.87
C ALA A 511 101.34 -22.78 -17.87
N GLU A 512 101.14 -22.92 -16.56
CA GLU A 512 102.08 -22.45 -15.53
C GLU A 512 103.31 -23.33 -15.45
N GLN A 513 103.20 -24.66 -15.56
CA GLN A 513 104.37 -25.55 -15.63
C GLN A 513 105.21 -25.27 -16.89
N GLU A 514 104.58 -25.08 -18.05
CA GLU A 514 105.27 -24.68 -19.29
C GLU A 514 105.91 -23.29 -19.17
N ARG A 515 105.20 -22.29 -18.63
CA ARG A 515 105.77 -20.97 -18.35
C ARG A 515 106.89 -21.02 -17.31
N HIS A 516 106.86 -21.93 -16.34
CA HIS A 516 107.95 -22.11 -15.37
C HIS A 516 109.20 -22.72 -16.02
N LEU A 517 109.03 -23.70 -16.91
CA LEU A 517 110.13 -24.24 -17.74
C LEU A 517 110.72 -23.15 -18.65
N GLN A 518 109.87 -22.31 -19.27
CA GLN A 518 110.29 -21.20 -20.12
C GLN A 518 110.91 -20.03 -19.32
N ALA A 519 110.49 -19.81 -18.07
CA ALA A 519 111.10 -18.85 -17.15
C ALA A 519 112.50 -19.30 -16.73
N GLN A 520 112.70 -20.59 -16.42
CA GLN A 520 114.03 -21.14 -16.16
C GLN A 520 114.96 -21.01 -17.38
N ALA A 521 114.42 -21.08 -18.60
CA ALA A 521 115.19 -20.84 -19.83
C ALA A 521 115.48 -19.35 -20.13
N SER A 522 114.78 -18.40 -19.49
CA SER A 522 114.89 -16.95 -19.74
C SER A 522 115.48 -16.15 -18.57
N ALA A 523 115.86 -16.82 -17.47
CA ALA A 523 116.44 -16.24 -16.25
C ALA A 523 117.89 -15.68 -16.40
N ALA A 524 118.15 -14.95 -17.49
CA ALA A 524 119.42 -14.30 -17.81
C ALA A 524 119.30 -12.79 -18.06
N ALA A 525 118.11 -12.17 -17.91
CA ALA A 525 117.90 -10.74 -18.16
C ALA A 525 116.80 -10.07 -17.31
N ALA A 526 117.25 -9.34 -16.26
CA ALA A 526 116.68 -8.11 -15.67
C ALA A 526 115.28 -8.07 -15.00
N GLU A 527 115.20 -7.19 -13.99
CA GLU A 527 114.00 -6.74 -13.24
C GLU A 527 113.60 -5.28 -13.66
N PRO A 528 112.76 -4.51 -12.92
CA PRO A 528 111.31 -4.66 -12.76
C PRO A 528 110.51 -3.34 -12.98
N VAL A 529 109.17 -3.40 -13.15
CA VAL A 529 108.25 -2.24 -12.97
C VAL A 529 106.88 -2.69 -12.43
N ALA A 530 106.00 -1.76 -12.04
CA ALA A 530 104.94 -1.99 -11.05
C ALA A 530 103.50 -1.53 -11.41
N ALA A 531 102.53 -2.17 -10.74
CA ALA A 531 101.23 -1.68 -10.23
C ALA A 531 100.22 -0.91 -11.11
N ALA A 532 99.05 -1.53 -11.35
CA ALA A 532 97.68 -0.94 -11.42
C ALA A 532 96.69 -2.12 -11.64
N SER A 533 95.74 -2.46 -10.77
CA SER A 533 94.47 -1.76 -10.41
C SER A 533 93.44 -1.64 -11.55
N HIS A 534 92.49 -2.57 -11.56
CA HIS A 534 91.14 -2.50 -12.14
C HIS A 534 90.15 -2.38 -10.95
N PRO A 535 88.86 -1.96 -11.11
CA PRO A 535 87.99 -2.29 -12.24
C PRO A 535 86.96 -1.18 -12.65
N ALA A 536 85.88 -1.62 -13.30
CA ALA A 536 84.57 -0.97 -13.45
C ALA A 536 84.49 0.27 -14.36
N HIS A 537 83.99 0.06 -15.58
CA HIS A 537 83.14 1.00 -16.30
C HIS A 537 81.84 0.25 -16.66
N SER A 538 80.77 0.52 -15.92
CA SER A 538 79.41 0.09 -16.23
C SER A 538 78.55 1.35 -16.22
N ASN A 539 77.84 1.64 -17.33
CA ASN A 539 77.15 2.90 -17.54
C ASN A 539 76.16 3.21 -16.41
N THR A 540 76.38 4.29 -15.68
CA THR A 540 75.47 4.76 -14.62
C THR A 540 74.43 5.70 -15.21
N VAL A 541 73.21 5.20 -15.38
CA VAL A 541 72.07 6.01 -15.77
C VAL A 541 71.85 7.10 -14.71
N SER A 542 71.51 8.30 -15.16
CA SER A 542 71.16 9.44 -14.31
C SER A 542 69.81 10.01 -14.75
N ALA A 543 69.09 10.67 -13.86
CA ALA A 543 67.78 11.24 -14.14
C ALA A 543 67.58 12.56 -13.38
N VAL A 544 66.76 13.47 -13.91
CA VAL A 544 66.35 14.70 -13.22
C VAL A 544 64.92 14.57 -12.71
N VAL A 545 64.70 15.02 -11.48
CA VAL A 545 63.40 15.04 -10.83
C VAL A 545 62.47 16.09 -11.48
N LEU A 546 61.35 15.64 -12.02
CA LEU A 546 60.30 16.50 -12.59
C LEU A 546 59.31 17.02 -11.54
N TYR A 547 59.12 16.28 -10.44
CA TYR A 547 58.18 16.63 -9.37
C TYR A 547 58.74 16.24 -8.00
N SER A 548 58.56 17.08 -6.99
CA SER A 548 58.98 16.74 -5.62
C SER A 548 58.19 15.55 -5.06
N TYR A 549 58.89 14.64 -4.37
CA TYR A 549 58.31 13.48 -3.68
C TYR A 549 58.78 13.47 -2.22
N GLU A 550 57.86 13.36 -1.27
CA GLU A 550 58.19 13.14 0.15
C GLU A 550 58.10 11.65 0.44
N LYS A 551 59.08 11.10 1.15
CA LYS A 551 59.16 9.65 1.33
C LYS A 551 58.10 9.14 2.30
N ALA A 552 57.41 8.05 1.94
CA ALA A 552 56.44 7.39 2.80
C ALA A 552 57.13 6.45 3.80
N GLU A 553 58.09 5.66 3.32
CA GLU A 553 58.75 4.60 4.07
C GLU A 553 60.27 4.83 4.25
N GLU A 554 60.91 4.04 5.13
CA GLU A 554 62.34 4.27 5.46
C GLU A 554 63.30 3.96 4.30
N ASN A 555 62.93 3.01 3.44
CA ASN A 555 63.65 2.59 2.22
C ASN A 555 63.44 3.49 0.99
N GLU A 556 62.55 4.48 1.08
CA GLU A 556 62.32 5.47 0.02
C GLU A 556 63.23 6.70 0.15
N MET A 557 63.43 7.42 -0.96
CA MET A 557 64.16 8.67 -1.03
C MET A 557 63.23 9.83 -1.37
N SER A 558 63.27 10.90 -0.58
CA SER A 558 62.59 12.15 -0.93
C SER A 558 63.32 12.85 -2.08
N LEU A 559 62.56 13.24 -3.10
CA LEU A 559 63.01 13.92 -4.31
C LEU A 559 62.64 15.42 -4.25
N PHE A 560 63.51 16.29 -4.74
CA PHE A 560 63.19 17.72 -4.93
C PHE A 560 63.19 18.07 -6.42
N GLU A 561 62.20 18.84 -6.87
CA GLU A 561 62.05 19.27 -8.27
C GLU A 561 63.33 19.95 -8.79
N GLY A 562 63.87 19.45 -9.90
CA GLY A 562 65.15 19.88 -10.49
C GLY A 562 66.41 19.22 -9.93
N GLU A 563 66.31 18.30 -8.97
CA GLU A 563 67.46 17.52 -8.48
C GLU A 563 67.94 16.46 -9.49
N VAL A 564 69.25 16.20 -9.56
CA VAL A 564 69.83 15.09 -10.32
C VAL A 564 70.00 13.86 -9.41
N ILE A 565 69.39 12.75 -9.81
CA ILE A 565 69.61 11.42 -9.24
C ILE A 565 70.60 10.66 -10.13
N ARG A 566 71.58 10.02 -9.51
CA ARG A 566 72.64 9.23 -10.16
C ARG A 566 72.48 7.75 -9.78
N ASN A 567 73.20 6.89 -10.49
CA ASN A 567 73.21 5.43 -10.27
C ASN A 567 71.80 4.80 -10.40
N VAL A 568 70.97 5.37 -11.29
CA VAL A 568 69.57 4.99 -11.46
C VAL A 568 69.47 3.55 -11.95
N THR A 569 68.71 2.74 -11.21
CA THR A 569 68.49 1.32 -11.47
C THR A 569 66.99 1.02 -11.43
N GLU A 570 66.44 0.51 -12.52
CA GLU A 570 65.07 -0.01 -12.55
C GLU A 570 64.98 -1.33 -11.79
N LEU A 571 63.98 -1.48 -10.93
CA LEU A 571 63.79 -2.67 -10.08
C LEU A 571 62.45 -3.37 -10.32
N ASP A 572 61.38 -2.59 -10.48
CA ASP A 572 60.04 -3.08 -10.79
C ASP A 572 59.25 -2.00 -11.56
N VAL A 573 58.12 -2.37 -12.16
CA VAL A 573 57.31 -1.53 -13.05
C VAL A 573 56.83 -0.27 -12.33
N GLY A 574 57.53 0.85 -12.57
CA GLY A 574 57.24 2.15 -11.97
C GLY A 574 58.04 2.50 -10.72
N TRP A 575 58.96 1.65 -10.26
CA TRP A 575 59.82 1.91 -9.08
C TRP A 575 61.31 1.73 -9.42
N TRP A 576 62.05 2.81 -9.25
CA TRP A 576 63.50 2.88 -9.49
C TRP A 576 64.26 3.16 -8.19
N SER A 577 65.53 2.78 -8.15
CA SER A 577 66.47 3.07 -7.06
C SER A 577 67.58 4.00 -7.57
N GLY A 578 68.15 4.82 -6.69
CA GLY A 578 69.25 5.72 -7.04
C GLY A 578 69.75 6.54 -5.86
N GLU A 579 70.63 7.48 -6.15
CA GLU A 579 71.40 8.27 -5.19
C GLU A 579 71.37 9.76 -5.55
N SER A 580 71.14 10.64 -4.58
CA SER A 580 71.20 12.11 -4.76
C SER A 580 72.57 12.57 -5.26
N GLU A 581 72.64 13.69 -5.98
CA GLU A 581 73.90 14.27 -6.49
C GLU A 581 75.00 14.44 -5.41
N ASP A 582 74.62 14.79 -4.17
CA ASP A 582 75.54 14.95 -3.03
C ASP A 582 75.98 13.62 -2.36
N GLY A 583 75.42 12.47 -2.76
CA GLY A 583 75.65 11.18 -2.10
C GLY A 583 75.10 11.10 -0.66
N THR A 584 74.16 11.98 -0.29
CA THR A 584 73.62 12.10 1.09
C THR A 584 72.29 11.37 1.30
N ARG A 585 71.57 11.09 0.21
CA ARG A 585 70.33 10.32 0.18
C ARG A 585 70.43 9.23 -0.88
N SER A 586 69.89 8.07 -0.59
CA SER A 586 69.73 6.95 -1.53
C SER A 586 68.49 6.15 -1.14
N GLY A 587 67.76 5.62 -2.11
CA GLY A 587 66.55 4.83 -1.84
C GLY A 587 65.65 4.70 -3.07
N LEU A 588 64.48 4.09 -2.85
CA LEU A 588 63.45 3.90 -3.87
C LEU A 588 62.68 5.19 -4.15
N PHE A 589 62.24 5.38 -5.40
CA PHE A 589 61.34 6.46 -5.80
C PHE A 589 60.50 6.07 -7.04
N PRO A 590 59.36 6.74 -7.30
CA PRO A 590 58.53 6.42 -8.45
C PRO A 590 59.15 6.90 -9.78
N ALA A 591 59.19 6.04 -10.79
CA ALA A 591 59.77 6.33 -12.11
C ALA A 591 59.11 7.55 -12.79
N ASN A 592 57.79 7.70 -12.65
CA ASN A 592 57.01 8.81 -13.23
C ASN A 592 57.35 10.21 -12.68
N TYR A 593 58.22 10.30 -11.67
CA TYR A 593 58.65 11.56 -11.05
C TYR A 593 60.02 12.03 -11.56
N VAL A 594 60.68 11.29 -12.46
CA VAL A 594 61.98 11.63 -13.02
C VAL A 594 62.03 11.48 -14.55
N GLU A 595 62.97 12.18 -15.20
CA GLU A 595 63.29 12.06 -16.62
C GLU A 595 64.77 11.63 -16.78
N VAL A 596 65.04 10.56 -17.52
CA VAL A 596 66.40 10.04 -17.71
C VAL A 596 67.23 11.02 -18.56
N ILE A 597 68.42 11.37 -18.08
CA ILE A 597 69.39 12.21 -18.80
C ILE A 597 70.64 11.38 -19.11
N GLU A 598 70.82 11.05 -20.38
CA GLU A 598 72.07 10.50 -20.90
C GLU A 598 73.16 11.59 -20.92
N SER A 599 74.21 11.42 -20.13
CA SER A 599 75.27 12.41 -19.96
C SER A 599 76.30 12.42 -21.10
N SER A 600 75.85 12.72 -22.32
CA SER A 600 76.71 13.01 -23.48
C SER A 600 77.09 14.51 -23.52
N GLN A 601 78.38 14.82 -23.68
CA GLN A 601 78.85 16.21 -23.64
C GLN A 601 78.58 17.02 -24.91
N GLU A 602 78.15 18.27 -24.69
CA GLU A 602 78.15 19.43 -25.61
C GLU A 602 77.10 19.50 -26.75
N HIS A 603 75.88 19.93 -26.37
CA HIS A 603 75.25 21.22 -26.78
C HIS A 603 75.55 21.82 -28.18
N ALA A 604 74.59 22.40 -28.94
CA ALA A 604 73.20 22.78 -28.64
C ALA A 604 72.40 23.20 -29.90
N ALA A 605 71.07 23.29 -29.75
CA ALA A 605 70.12 24.19 -30.46
C ALA A 605 69.86 23.94 -31.98
N ALA A 606 68.66 24.20 -32.52
CA ALA A 606 67.31 24.37 -31.96
C ALA A 606 66.24 24.34 -33.08
N HIS A 607 64.98 24.05 -32.70
CA HIS A 607 63.76 23.99 -33.57
C HIS A 607 63.75 22.84 -34.61
N GLY A 608 62.59 22.30 -35.02
CA GLY A 608 61.20 22.67 -34.70
C GLY A 608 60.20 21.50 -34.88
N GLU A 609 58.91 21.81 -34.91
CA GLU A 609 57.79 20.86 -34.76
C GLU A 609 57.38 20.06 -36.03
N GLU A 610 56.55 19.03 -35.80
CA GLU A 610 55.63 18.35 -36.75
C GLU A 610 56.19 17.49 -37.90
N PRO A 611 55.39 16.58 -38.52
CA PRO A 611 54.25 15.81 -37.98
C PRO A 611 54.35 14.29 -38.30
N ALA A 612 53.45 13.45 -37.74
CA ALA A 612 53.35 12.02 -38.04
C ALA A 612 52.15 11.68 -38.96
N ALA A 613 52.34 10.83 -39.99
CA ALA A 613 51.26 10.46 -40.92
C ALA A 613 51.42 9.08 -41.62
N VAL A 614 50.41 8.22 -41.38
CA VAL A 614 49.77 7.18 -42.25
C VAL A 614 50.58 6.09 -43.02
N ALA A 615 50.33 4.82 -42.67
CA ALA A 615 50.15 3.59 -43.50
C ALA A 615 50.19 2.35 -42.56
N ALA A 616 49.36 1.29 -42.58
CA ALA A 616 48.61 0.54 -43.63
C ALA A 616 49.51 -0.40 -44.49
N GLU A 617 49.27 -1.71 -44.65
CA GLU A 617 48.27 -2.67 -44.09
C GLU A 617 48.70 -4.14 -44.43
N GLN A 618 47.98 -5.18 -43.95
CA GLN A 618 47.95 -6.60 -44.46
C GLN A 618 49.21 -7.49 -44.22
N ASP A 619 49.17 -8.84 -44.09
CA ASP A 619 48.12 -9.88 -43.88
C ASP A 619 48.77 -11.27 -43.53
N LEU A 620 47.98 -12.28 -43.09
CA LEU A 620 48.25 -13.74 -42.91
C LEU A 620 49.13 -14.24 -41.73
N HIS A 621 49.03 -15.49 -41.19
CA HIS A 621 47.94 -16.51 -41.05
C HIS A 621 48.43 -17.76 -40.25
N TYR A 622 47.79 -18.14 -39.12
CA TYR A 622 47.84 -19.46 -38.40
C TYR A 622 49.21 -19.82 -37.72
N GLN A 623 49.40 -20.67 -36.68
CA GLN A 623 48.66 -21.74 -35.91
C GLN A 623 49.48 -22.02 -34.57
N GLU A 624 49.14 -22.77 -33.49
CA GLU A 624 47.95 -23.43 -32.88
C GLU A 624 48.29 -23.94 -31.43
N HIS A 625 47.33 -24.11 -30.48
CA HIS A 625 47.44 -24.78 -29.13
C HIS A 625 48.47 -24.16 -28.10
N GLU A 626 48.58 -24.39 -26.76
CA GLU A 626 47.79 -24.85 -25.56
C GLU A 626 48.59 -24.35 -24.29
N GLU A 627 48.23 -24.31 -22.99
CA GLU A 627 47.08 -24.53 -22.05
C GLU A 627 46.75 -23.15 -21.35
N ALA A 628 45.60 -22.79 -20.76
CA ALA A 628 44.72 -23.30 -19.66
C ALA A 628 45.31 -23.09 -18.23
N HIS A 629 44.75 -22.30 -17.29
CA HIS A 629 43.50 -22.43 -16.48
C HIS A 629 43.18 -21.14 -15.65
N ASP A 630 41.99 -20.82 -15.10
CA ASP A 630 40.60 -21.37 -15.21
C ASP A 630 39.50 -20.37 -14.70
N HIS A 631 38.23 -20.75 -14.92
CA HIS A 631 36.97 -20.43 -14.20
C HIS A 631 36.38 -19.01 -14.28
N TYR A 632 35.06 -18.83 -14.48
CA TYR A 632 33.98 -19.78 -14.83
C TYR A 632 32.89 -19.05 -15.63
N ALA A 633 32.57 -19.51 -16.84
CA ALA A 633 31.39 -19.11 -17.63
C ALA A 633 31.18 -20.05 -18.82
N ALA A 634 29.93 -20.19 -19.29
CA ALA A 634 29.53 -20.69 -20.62
C ALA A 634 29.78 -22.20 -20.92
N GLU A 635 29.09 -22.89 -21.85
CA GLU A 635 27.80 -22.67 -22.54
C GLU A 635 27.26 -23.97 -23.20
N GLN A 636 25.96 -23.95 -23.58
CA GLN A 636 25.24 -24.58 -24.71
C GLN A 636 25.75 -25.86 -25.45
N HIS A 637 24.82 -26.68 -25.98
CA HIS A 637 24.65 -26.93 -27.45
C HIS A 637 23.53 -27.95 -27.80
N HIS A 638 22.58 -27.55 -28.69
CA HIS A 638 22.10 -28.20 -29.95
C HIS A 638 21.88 -29.74 -30.06
N GLU A 639 20.95 -30.31 -30.85
CA GLU A 639 19.79 -29.83 -31.66
C GLU A 639 19.01 -31.04 -32.23
N ALA A 640 17.66 -31.06 -32.20
CA ALA A 640 16.75 -31.75 -33.16
C ALA A 640 15.24 -31.53 -32.78
N ALA A 641 14.33 -31.60 -33.76
CA ALA A 641 12.86 -31.44 -33.61
C ALA A 641 12.09 -32.74 -33.97
N PRO A 642 10.76 -32.87 -33.75
CA PRO A 642 9.77 -32.00 -33.06
C PRO A 642 9.30 -32.64 -31.72
N GLU A 643 8.40 -32.12 -30.86
CA GLU A 643 7.04 -31.55 -31.04
C GLU A 643 6.69 -30.43 -30.04
N ALA A 644 5.47 -29.87 -30.13
CA ALA A 644 5.08 -28.62 -29.49
C ALA A 644 4.60 -28.76 -28.03
N HIS A 645 5.36 -28.19 -27.10
CA HIS A 645 4.91 -27.78 -25.77
C HIS A 645 5.18 -26.30 -25.50
N GLY A 646 4.88 -25.44 -26.49
CA GLY A 646 4.82 -24.01 -26.24
C GLY A 646 3.64 -23.68 -25.33
N SER A 647 3.89 -22.82 -24.33
CA SER A 647 2.85 -21.96 -23.76
C SER A 647 2.10 -21.31 -24.93
N GLY A 648 0.83 -21.68 -25.14
CA GLY A 648 0.07 -21.34 -26.35
C GLY A 648 -0.24 -19.85 -26.53
N HIS A 649 0.16 -19.05 -25.53
CA HIS A 649 -0.04 -17.62 -25.46
C HIS A 649 0.86 -16.89 -26.47
N SER A 650 0.22 -16.03 -27.25
CA SER A 650 0.87 -14.99 -28.06
C SER A 650 0.44 -13.63 -27.55
N ALA A 651 1.15 -12.57 -27.91
CA ALA A 651 0.72 -11.21 -27.59
C ALA A 651 1.06 -10.26 -28.73
N LEU A 652 0.20 -9.26 -28.92
CA LEU A 652 0.42 -8.19 -29.88
C LEU A 652 1.04 -6.99 -29.15
N ALA A 653 2.18 -6.51 -29.62
CA ALA A 653 2.78 -5.29 -29.10
C ALA A 653 1.85 -4.08 -29.34
N LEU A 654 1.53 -3.36 -28.26
CA LEU A 654 0.72 -2.15 -28.29
C LEU A 654 1.55 -0.88 -28.51
N TYR A 655 2.86 -0.95 -28.31
CA TYR A 655 3.81 0.15 -28.45
C TYR A 655 5.19 -0.40 -28.86
N ASP A 656 6.03 0.44 -29.46
CA ASP A 656 7.47 0.14 -29.62
C ASP A 656 8.15 -0.07 -28.25
N TYR A 657 8.99 -1.08 -28.13
CA TYR A 657 9.87 -1.30 -26.98
C TYR A 657 11.32 -1.54 -27.42
N GLN A 658 12.26 -0.89 -26.73
CA GLN A 658 13.69 -0.99 -27.00
C GLN A 658 14.37 -1.55 -25.76
N ALA A 659 15.05 -2.69 -25.92
CA ALA A 659 15.79 -3.37 -24.87
C ALA A 659 16.82 -2.43 -24.21
N GLY A 660 16.73 -2.28 -22.88
CA GLY A 660 17.68 -1.53 -22.05
C GLY A 660 18.84 -2.40 -21.55
N GLU A 661 18.58 -3.68 -21.27
CA GLU A 661 19.55 -4.65 -20.77
C GLU A 661 19.72 -5.86 -21.73
N PRO A 662 20.85 -6.60 -21.71
CA PRO A 662 21.15 -7.66 -22.70
C PRO A 662 20.22 -8.90 -22.64
N ASN A 663 19.45 -9.02 -21.56
CA ASN A 663 18.44 -10.04 -21.28
C ASN A 663 17.03 -9.64 -21.77
N GLU A 664 16.85 -8.47 -22.37
CA GLU A 664 15.58 -7.99 -22.90
C GLU A 664 15.46 -8.12 -24.42
N ILE A 665 14.23 -8.17 -24.95
CA ILE A 665 13.95 -8.13 -26.39
C ILE A 665 13.40 -6.76 -26.82
N SER A 666 13.82 -6.30 -27.99
CA SER A 666 13.21 -5.13 -28.66
C SER A 666 12.14 -5.58 -29.66
N PHE A 667 11.09 -4.80 -29.84
CA PHE A 667 10.00 -5.07 -30.78
C PHE A 667 9.23 -3.78 -31.14
N ALA A 668 8.53 -3.79 -32.28
CA ALA A 668 7.76 -2.64 -32.76
C ALA A 668 6.26 -2.73 -32.41
N GLU A 669 5.56 -1.59 -32.42
CA GLU A 669 4.08 -1.55 -32.34
C GLU A 669 3.45 -2.43 -33.43
N GLY A 670 2.54 -3.32 -33.03
CA GLY A 670 1.91 -4.31 -33.91
C GLY A 670 2.73 -5.58 -34.18
N GLU A 671 3.93 -5.71 -33.62
CA GLU A 671 4.69 -6.96 -33.68
C GLU A 671 4.05 -8.07 -32.81
N THR A 672 4.12 -9.32 -33.24
CA THR A 672 3.59 -10.46 -32.48
C THR A 672 4.70 -11.18 -31.73
N ILE A 673 4.62 -11.19 -30.40
CA ILE A 673 5.49 -11.97 -29.52
C ILE A 673 4.86 -13.35 -29.28
N THR A 674 5.68 -14.40 -29.28
CA THR A 674 5.23 -15.81 -29.21
C THR A 674 6.04 -16.63 -28.22
N SER A 675 5.50 -17.77 -27.79
CA SER A 675 6.05 -18.60 -26.71
C SER A 675 6.24 -17.81 -25.42
N ILE A 676 5.15 -17.23 -24.90
CA ILE A 676 5.21 -16.31 -23.76
C ILE A 676 5.14 -17.06 -22.43
N ASP A 677 6.12 -16.78 -21.57
CA ASP A 677 6.22 -17.30 -20.20
C ASP A 677 6.11 -16.15 -19.19
N PHE A 678 5.17 -16.26 -18.26
CA PHE A 678 4.84 -15.21 -17.28
C PHE A 678 5.81 -15.24 -16.09
N VAL A 679 6.99 -14.62 -16.24
CA VAL A 679 8.04 -14.62 -15.21
C VAL A 679 7.61 -13.83 -13.95
N THR A 680 6.94 -12.70 -14.12
CA THR A 680 6.31 -11.89 -13.07
C THR A 680 5.05 -11.19 -13.60
N ASP A 681 4.29 -10.50 -12.73
CA ASP A 681 3.12 -9.72 -13.13
C ASP A 681 3.49 -8.58 -14.11
N ASP A 682 4.64 -7.92 -13.91
CA ASP A 682 5.10 -6.75 -14.69
C ASP A 682 6.04 -7.10 -15.86
N TRP A 683 6.72 -8.25 -15.83
CA TRP A 683 7.70 -8.69 -16.84
C TRP A 683 7.48 -10.13 -17.28
N TRP A 684 7.37 -10.34 -18.59
CA TRP A 684 7.22 -11.65 -19.23
C TRP A 684 8.46 -11.99 -20.07
N SER A 685 8.68 -13.27 -20.34
CA SER A 685 9.67 -13.76 -21.30
C SER A 685 8.98 -14.21 -22.58
N GLY A 686 9.63 -14.10 -23.73
CA GLY A 686 9.08 -14.58 -25.00
C GLY A 686 10.03 -14.44 -26.18
N THR A 687 9.49 -14.66 -27.38
CA THR A 687 10.23 -14.60 -28.65
C THR A 687 9.62 -13.56 -29.58
N ASN A 688 10.39 -12.56 -30.02
CA ASN A 688 9.92 -11.58 -31.01
C ASN A 688 9.89 -12.15 -32.44
N SER A 689 9.41 -11.38 -33.42
CA SER A 689 9.31 -11.83 -34.82
C SER A 689 10.67 -12.03 -35.50
N ALA A 690 11.72 -11.41 -34.97
CA ALA A 690 13.11 -11.62 -35.39
C ALA A 690 13.76 -12.88 -34.78
N GLY A 691 13.04 -13.62 -33.91
CA GLY A 691 13.54 -14.83 -33.26
C GLY A 691 14.40 -14.59 -32.02
N ALA A 692 14.60 -13.34 -31.60
CA ALA A 692 15.30 -13.02 -30.37
C ALA A 692 14.43 -13.37 -29.15
N LYS A 693 15.07 -13.89 -28.10
CA LYS A 693 14.42 -14.27 -26.84
C LYS A 693 14.93 -13.45 -25.67
N GLY A 694 14.03 -13.13 -24.74
CA GLY A 694 14.35 -12.34 -23.56
C GLY A 694 13.10 -11.75 -22.90
N LEU A 695 13.35 -10.91 -21.90
CA LEU A 695 12.33 -10.25 -21.10
C LEU A 695 11.74 -9.04 -21.81
N PHE A 696 10.48 -8.74 -21.49
CA PHE A 696 9.78 -7.52 -21.89
C PHE A 696 8.70 -7.14 -20.87
N PRO A 697 8.37 -5.85 -20.74
CA PRO A 697 7.32 -5.39 -19.83
C PRO A 697 5.91 -5.79 -20.31
N ALA A 698 5.14 -6.39 -19.42
CA ALA A 698 3.80 -6.93 -19.66
C ALA A 698 2.82 -5.90 -20.21
N ASN A 699 2.93 -4.65 -19.78
CA ASN A 699 2.03 -3.56 -20.17
C ASN A 699 2.31 -2.97 -21.57
N TYR A 700 3.31 -3.48 -22.30
CA TYR A 700 3.59 -3.12 -23.69
C TYR A 700 2.91 -4.04 -24.71
N VAL A 701 2.18 -5.07 -24.27
CA VAL A 701 1.52 -6.04 -25.15
C VAL A 701 0.07 -6.33 -24.73
N GLU A 702 -0.77 -6.77 -25.68
CA GLU A 702 -2.09 -7.34 -25.43
C GLU A 702 -2.05 -8.86 -25.64
N LEU A 703 -2.41 -9.62 -24.60
CA LEU A 703 -2.35 -11.09 -24.62
C LEU A 703 -3.47 -11.69 -25.50
N HIS A 704 -3.08 -12.44 -26.52
CA HIS A 704 -3.97 -13.21 -27.37
C HIS A 704 -3.94 -14.69 -26.94
N ALA A 705 -5.10 -15.16 -26.47
CA ALA A 705 -5.37 -16.53 -26.00
C ALA A 705 -6.14 -17.38 -27.02
#